data_AF-A0A1L9C1W6-F1
#
_entry.id   AF-A0A1L9C1W6-F1
#
_cell.length_a   1.000
_cell.length_b   1.000
_cell.length_c   1.000
_cell.angle_alpha   90.00
_cell.angle_beta   90.00
_cell.angle_gamma   90.00
#
_symmetry.space_group_name_H-M   'P 1'
#
loop_
_entity.id
_entity.type
_entity.pdbx_description
1 polymer ?
#
loop_
_entity_poly.entity_id
_entity_poly.type
_entity_poly.pdbx_seq_one_letter_code
_entity_poly.pdbx_strand_id
1 'polypeptide(L)'
;MAALMVLTVFAGVASAAGHTVETRGPVWNMQVTNVTVTNQTDTYVINDSATLNNFEDWKDLADENSSELDASVDGYAYVTGYDSDGDVQIQFENVTSGDHTDLFKLVADSENFAAFWYDIDDNKASETIILDVYQTESENELGDDTDALIYNSEIQDEIETTFNFSNDGPSTYEKIGFLAEEYVPVVPGEADKLSKLAMDDDTSYTIRTGESLELADGYTLIPQQIDVDGNKVWLELNKDGEYVDDKVITVESGLNLWEFDQTVMGEDDVVTLKVNIDEVFQGQVDSLCVVEGIWQIEDDGIELESEDSFGNMEIDTVSGNTIDMILSNSITLNSDDTFNVMEDIYFTTADADELRFHLTKVMTEPGTYEVRGTVANVPDISDSSVTWTPTGASGYSFAGFWYDLADNDFSEELEVNVSGMDDDDRELDDDPSDVTYASTIVPGVETTFNFSNDGPSTFEKVGFLAEEYVPVVSGEADKLSKLAMDDDTSYTIRTGESLELADGYAIIPQQIDVEGDKVWLELQKDGEYVDDKVITVNGSDLNVWEYDQTVMGEDDVVTLKVNIDEVFQGQVDSLCVIEGVWQIEDDGIELESEDSFGNMEIDSINTDTIEMVLSSSITLSQDSTQHLMEDIYFKVADSDDVRFYPFVERTIEGEEEPAEPEEPVEPEEPEENVTEPEEPEEPVEPEEPEENVTEPEEPEEPAENETEEDQGIPGFEAVFAIAGLLAVAYLVRRN
;
A
#
# COMPACT_ATOMS: atom_id res chain seq x y z
N MET A 1 -13.62 6.54 -36.61
CA MET A 1 -12.91 7.15 -35.48
C MET A 1 -12.45 5.96 -34.68
N ALA A 2 -11.17 5.63 -34.80
CA ALA A 2 -10.55 4.52 -34.09
C ALA A 2 -9.97 5.14 -32.82
N ALA A 3 -10.44 4.66 -31.67
CA ALA A 3 -9.96 5.06 -30.36
C ALA A 3 -8.59 4.44 -30.12
N LEU A 4 -7.75 5.26 -29.49
CA LEU A 4 -6.36 5.06 -29.18
C LEU A 4 -6.31 4.22 -27.89
N MET A 5 -6.09 2.90 -28.00
CA MET A 5 -5.61 2.11 -26.86
C MET A 5 -4.17 2.57 -26.59
N VAL A 6 -3.98 3.24 -25.46
CA VAL A 6 -2.66 3.50 -24.91
C VAL A 6 -2.18 2.20 -24.30
N LEU A 7 -1.21 1.59 -24.96
CA LEU A 7 -0.49 0.41 -24.48
C LEU A 7 0.57 0.95 -23.51
N THR A 8 0.31 0.88 -22.21
CA THR A 8 1.32 1.18 -21.19
C THR A 8 2.30 0.01 -21.18
N VAL A 9 3.49 0.25 -21.72
CA VAL A 9 4.62 -0.68 -21.62
C VAL A 9 5.30 -0.33 -20.31
N PHE A 10 5.17 -1.18 -19.30
CA PHE A 10 6.00 -1.13 -18.11
C PHE A 10 7.45 -1.34 -18.56
N ALA A 11 8.25 -0.28 -18.51
CA ALA A 11 9.70 -0.38 -18.42
C ALA A 11 10.00 -0.54 -16.94
N GLY A 12 10.82 -1.53 -16.58
CA GLY A 12 11.22 -1.80 -15.19
C GLY A 12 11.56 -0.50 -14.46
N VAL A 13 10.73 -0.18 -13.48
CA VAL A 13 10.92 0.93 -12.55
C VAL A 13 11.49 0.27 -11.31
N ALA A 14 12.75 0.59 -11.00
CA ALA A 14 13.28 0.43 -9.65
C ALA A 14 12.25 0.97 -8.66
N SER A 15 11.85 0.15 -7.69
CA SER A 15 10.97 0.47 -6.56
C SER A 15 10.71 1.98 -6.39
N ALA A 16 9.65 2.48 -7.02
CA ALA A 16 9.13 3.81 -6.73
C ALA A 16 8.14 3.63 -5.59
N ALA A 17 8.65 3.53 -4.37
CA ALA A 17 7.93 3.30 -3.12
C ALA A 17 6.94 4.42 -2.72
N GLY A 18 6.35 5.15 -3.67
CA GLY A 18 5.47 6.30 -3.40
C GLY A 18 4.33 6.52 -4.38
N HIS A 19 4.04 5.58 -5.30
CA HIS A 19 2.99 5.77 -6.31
C HIS A 19 1.85 4.75 -6.25
N THR A 20 1.98 3.69 -5.44
CA THR A 20 0.96 2.68 -5.28
C THR A 20 0.88 2.22 -3.82
N VAL A 21 -0.33 1.89 -3.38
CA VAL A 21 -0.58 1.20 -2.11
C VAL A 21 -1.27 -0.11 -2.43
N GLU A 22 -0.85 -1.19 -1.79
CA GLU A 22 -1.41 -2.51 -2.02
C GLU A 22 -2.07 -3.04 -0.75
N THR A 23 -3.24 -3.63 -0.90
CA THR A 23 -3.88 -4.42 0.17
C THR A 23 -3.87 -5.88 -0.24
N ARG A 24 -3.04 -6.68 0.44
CA ARG A 24 -2.94 -8.12 0.27
C ARG A 24 -4.16 -8.83 0.86
N GLY A 25 -4.70 -9.79 0.14
CA GLY A 25 -5.74 -10.72 0.60
C GLY A 25 -5.18 -12.01 1.19
N PRO A 26 -5.98 -13.08 1.24
CA PRO A 26 -5.48 -14.38 1.70
C PRO A 26 -4.37 -14.87 0.77
N VAL A 27 -3.28 -15.36 1.38
CA VAL A 27 -2.22 -16.08 0.66
C VAL A 27 -2.66 -17.53 0.54
N TRP A 28 -2.67 -18.08 -0.66
CA TRP A 28 -2.88 -19.50 -0.92
C TRP A 28 -1.56 -20.12 -1.35
N ASN A 29 -1.05 -20.99 -0.50
CA ASN A 29 0.09 -21.85 -0.82
C ASN A 29 -0.43 -23.25 -1.18
N MET A 30 -0.30 -23.63 -2.45
CA MET A 30 -0.80 -24.94 -2.91
C MET A 30 0.13 -26.10 -2.58
N GLN A 31 1.31 -25.82 -1.98
CA GLN A 31 2.22 -26.85 -1.53
C GLN A 31 1.71 -27.55 -0.28
N VAL A 32 1.35 -28.84 -0.40
CA VAL A 32 1.01 -29.67 0.76
C VAL A 32 1.69 -31.04 0.66
N THR A 33 2.30 -31.45 1.77
CA THR A 33 2.98 -32.74 1.88
C THR A 33 2.16 -33.82 2.60
N ASN A 34 1.14 -33.43 3.37
CA ASN A 34 0.24 -34.36 4.05
C ASN A 34 -1.20 -33.83 4.09
N VAL A 35 -2.15 -34.60 3.56
CA VAL A 35 -3.58 -34.26 3.62
C VAL A 35 -4.26 -35.10 4.69
N THR A 36 -4.82 -34.45 5.71
CA THR A 36 -5.67 -35.11 6.70
C THR A 36 -7.12 -34.80 6.40
N VAL A 37 -7.97 -35.82 6.26
CA VAL A 37 -9.42 -35.67 6.08
C VAL A 37 -10.11 -36.14 7.34
N THR A 38 -10.85 -35.26 8.01
CA THR A 38 -11.65 -35.60 9.18
C THR A 38 -13.13 -35.56 8.86
N ASN A 39 -13.81 -36.70 8.99
CA ASN A 39 -15.25 -36.80 8.91
C ASN A 39 -15.86 -36.85 10.32
N GLN A 40 -17.19 -36.65 10.47
CA GLN A 40 -17.88 -36.57 11.77
C GLN A 40 -17.52 -37.67 12.80
N THR A 41 -17.07 -38.85 12.37
CA THR A 41 -16.75 -39.97 13.26
C THR A 41 -15.36 -40.58 13.07
N ASP A 42 -14.63 -40.24 12.01
CA ASP A 42 -13.36 -40.88 11.66
C ASP A 42 -12.41 -39.87 11.00
N THR A 43 -11.12 -39.91 11.37
CA THR A 43 -10.05 -39.18 10.69
C THR A 43 -9.24 -40.16 9.84
N TYR A 44 -9.02 -39.83 8.58
CA TYR A 44 -8.17 -40.56 7.64
C TYR A 44 -7.07 -39.62 7.16
N VAL A 45 -5.81 -40.08 7.19
CA VAL A 45 -4.70 -39.33 6.60
C VAL A 45 -4.51 -39.88 5.20
N ILE A 46 -4.79 -39.06 4.18
CA ILE A 46 -4.42 -39.33 2.81
C ILE A 46 -2.90 -39.06 2.74
N ASN A 47 -2.15 -40.11 3.07
CA ASN A 47 -0.70 -40.11 2.84
C ASN A 47 -0.49 -40.44 1.38
N ASP A 48 -0.64 -39.44 0.51
CA ASP A 48 0.03 -39.55 -0.77
C ASP A 48 1.50 -39.18 -0.57
N SER A 49 2.39 -39.90 -1.23
CA SER A 49 3.81 -39.55 -1.29
C SER A 49 4.10 -38.44 -2.30
N ALA A 50 3.07 -37.92 -2.96
CA ALA A 50 3.14 -36.81 -3.89
C ALA A 50 3.05 -35.48 -3.13
N THR A 51 3.98 -34.58 -3.43
CA THR A 51 3.83 -33.16 -3.11
C THR A 51 2.81 -32.59 -4.08
N LEU A 52 1.74 -31.98 -3.55
CA LEU A 52 0.77 -31.24 -4.35
C LEU A 52 1.33 -29.84 -4.57
N ASN A 53 1.33 -29.32 -5.79
CA ASN A 53 1.93 -28.01 -6.09
C ASN A 53 1.01 -27.09 -6.90
N ASN A 54 -0.06 -27.60 -7.51
CA ASN A 54 -0.88 -26.86 -8.47
C ASN A 54 -2.32 -27.41 -8.54
N PHE A 55 -3.21 -26.77 -9.29
CA PHE A 55 -4.63 -27.16 -9.36
C PHE A 55 -4.84 -28.61 -9.82
N GLU A 56 -4.05 -29.09 -10.79
CA GLU A 56 -4.20 -30.44 -11.33
C GLU A 56 -3.79 -31.51 -10.30
N ASP A 57 -2.72 -31.28 -9.53
CA ASP A 57 -2.32 -32.20 -8.45
C ASP A 57 -3.45 -32.37 -7.42
N TRP A 58 -4.13 -31.27 -7.05
CA TRP A 58 -5.25 -31.29 -6.12
C TRP A 58 -6.49 -31.99 -6.72
N LYS A 59 -6.77 -31.78 -8.00
CA LYS A 59 -7.85 -32.51 -8.72
C LYS A 59 -7.58 -34.00 -8.78
N ASP A 60 -6.35 -34.39 -9.12
CA ASP A 60 -5.93 -35.80 -9.15
C ASP A 60 -6.09 -36.45 -7.76
N LEU A 61 -5.68 -35.74 -6.69
CA LEU A 61 -5.91 -36.19 -5.31
C LEU A 61 -7.40 -36.41 -5.03
N ALA A 62 -8.25 -35.45 -5.40
CA ALA A 62 -9.70 -35.53 -5.21
C ALA A 62 -10.29 -36.75 -5.92
N ASP A 63 -9.92 -36.96 -7.19
CA ASP A 63 -10.41 -38.06 -8.02
C ASP A 63 -9.96 -39.43 -7.50
N GLU A 64 -8.69 -39.56 -7.09
CA GLU A 64 -8.14 -40.79 -6.53
C GLU A 64 -8.84 -41.21 -5.23
N ASN A 65 -9.28 -40.23 -4.45
CA ASN A 65 -9.93 -40.42 -3.15
C ASN A 65 -11.45 -40.23 -3.19
N SER A 66 -12.04 -40.02 -4.38
CA SER A 66 -13.48 -39.77 -4.59
C SER A 66 -14.40 -40.71 -3.81
N SER A 67 -14.07 -42.00 -3.70
CA SER A 67 -14.90 -42.96 -2.95
C SER A 67 -14.90 -42.78 -1.43
N GLU A 68 -13.85 -42.17 -0.87
CA GLU A 68 -13.71 -41.83 0.54
C GLU A 68 -14.35 -40.47 0.83
N LEU A 69 -14.29 -39.55 -0.14
CA LEU A 69 -14.82 -38.19 -0.09
C LEU A 69 -16.34 -38.11 -0.38
N ASP A 70 -16.89 -38.98 -1.25
CA ASP A 70 -18.33 -39.09 -1.57
C ASP A 70 -19.18 -39.77 -0.47
N ALA A 71 -18.54 -40.34 0.55
CA ALA A 71 -19.27 -41.04 1.61
C ALA A 71 -20.09 -40.01 2.39
N SER A 72 -21.44 -40.06 2.30
CA SER A 72 -22.45 -39.34 3.12
C SER A 72 -21.91 -38.72 4.43
N VAL A 73 -21.28 -37.56 4.32
CA VAL A 73 -20.70 -36.81 5.43
C VAL A 73 -21.31 -35.43 5.35
N ASP A 74 -22.19 -35.10 6.29
CA ASP A 74 -22.43 -33.69 6.61
C ASP A 74 -21.16 -33.25 7.36
N GLY A 75 -20.17 -32.65 6.73
CA GLY A 75 -18.93 -32.34 7.44
C GLY A 75 -17.98 -31.49 6.63
N TYR A 76 -17.11 -30.81 7.36
CA TYR A 76 -16.00 -30.05 6.84
C TYR A 76 -14.82 -31.01 6.66
N ALA A 77 -14.23 -31.08 5.48
CA ALA A 77 -12.83 -31.48 5.41
C ALA A 77 -12.04 -30.30 6.00
N TYR A 78 -10.97 -30.56 6.73
CA TYR A 78 -10.00 -29.53 7.09
C TYR A 78 -8.67 -30.12 6.72
N VAL A 79 -7.90 -29.47 5.84
CA VAL A 79 -6.47 -29.75 5.77
C VAL A 79 -5.92 -29.09 7.03
N THR A 80 -5.74 -29.91 8.07
CA THR A 80 -5.25 -29.42 9.35
C THR A 80 -3.74 -29.25 9.29
N GLY A 81 -3.30 -28.00 9.39
CA GLY A 81 -1.95 -27.64 9.81
C GLY A 81 -1.67 -26.17 9.57
N TYR A 82 -1.67 -25.37 10.64
CA TYR A 82 -0.52 -24.50 10.85
C TYR A 82 0.45 -25.38 11.63
N ASP A 83 1.53 -25.83 11.01
CA ASP A 83 2.71 -26.14 11.80
C ASP A 83 3.74 -25.01 11.65
N SER A 84 4.83 -25.13 12.38
CA SER A 84 5.88 -24.12 12.50
C SER A 84 6.56 -23.73 11.19
N ASP A 85 6.15 -24.33 10.06
CA ASP A 85 6.81 -24.24 8.77
C ASP A 85 6.02 -23.35 7.77
N GLY A 86 4.94 -22.66 8.20
CA GLY A 86 4.30 -21.59 7.40
C GLY A 86 3.25 -22.05 6.37
N ASP A 87 2.79 -23.29 6.42
CA ASP A 87 1.73 -23.80 5.52
C ASP A 87 0.36 -23.19 5.84
N VAL A 88 -0.34 -22.71 4.80
CA VAL A 88 -1.68 -22.09 4.87
C VAL A 88 -2.77 -23.14 5.07
N GLN A 89 -3.76 -22.81 5.91
CA GLN A 89 -4.98 -23.60 6.01
C GLN A 89 -5.88 -23.45 4.78
N ILE A 90 -6.11 -24.55 4.07
CA ILE A 90 -7.25 -24.66 3.16
C ILE A 90 -8.47 -25.04 4.01
N GLN A 91 -9.29 -24.04 4.34
CA GLN A 91 -10.57 -24.24 5.00
C GLN A 91 -11.60 -24.70 3.96
N PHE A 92 -12.07 -25.94 4.06
CA PHE A 92 -13.13 -26.44 3.19
C PHE A 92 -14.49 -26.24 3.83
N GLU A 93 -15.41 -25.64 3.09
CA GLU A 93 -16.79 -25.52 3.51
C GLU A 93 -17.70 -26.57 2.89
N ASN A 94 -18.63 -27.09 3.70
CA ASN A 94 -19.85 -27.77 3.29
C ASN A 94 -19.72 -28.82 2.18
N VAL A 95 -19.27 -30.04 2.52
CA VAL A 95 -19.58 -31.21 1.68
C VAL A 95 -21.08 -31.49 1.80
N THR A 96 -21.86 -31.03 0.82
CA THR A 96 -23.25 -31.48 0.69
C THR A 96 -23.24 -32.96 0.31
N SER A 97 -24.18 -33.74 0.85
CA SER A 97 -24.19 -35.19 0.69
C SER A 97 -24.08 -35.65 -0.79
N GLY A 98 -22.89 -36.10 -1.22
CA GLY A 98 -22.68 -36.95 -2.38
C GLY A 98 -22.06 -36.34 -3.64
N ASP A 99 -21.27 -35.26 -3.56
CA ASP A 99 -20.47 -34.77 -4.69
C ASP A 99 -19.05 -34.33 -4.27
N HIS A 100 -18.03 -35.14 -4.53
CA HIS A 100 -16.62 -34.81 -4.29
C HIS A 100 -16.09 -33.69 -5.21
N THR A 101 -16.86 -33.27 -6.22
CA THR A 101 -16.46 -32.18 -7.12
C THR A 101 -16.63 -30.79 -6.50
N ASP A 102 -17.32 -30.67 -5.36
CA ASP A 102 -17.44 -29.41 -4.60
C ASP A 102 -16.29 -29.23 -3.59
N LEU A 103 -15.27 -30.10 -3.64
CA LEU A 103 -14.10 -30.04 -2.76
C LEU A 103 -13.05 -29.08 -3.33
N PHE A 104 -12.29 -28.44 -2.45
CA PHE A 104 -11.20 -27.51 -2.81
C PHE A 104 -11.67 -26.15 -3.37
N LYS A 105 -12.42 -25.42 -2.54
CA LYS A 105 -12.72 -24.01 -2.78
C LYS A 105 -11.80 -23.12 -1.97
N LEU A 106 -11.14 -22.19 -2.64
CA LEU A 106 -10.38 -21.12 -2.01
C LEU A 106 -11.31 -19.90 -1.94
N VAL A 107 -11.52 -19.39 -0.73
CA VAL A 107 -12.50 -18.32 -0.48
C VAL A 107 -11.78 -17.09 0.02
N ALA A 108 -12.06 -15.97 -0.62
CA ALA A 108 -11.71 -14.65 -0.11
C ALA A 108 -12.99 -13.86 0.15
N ASP A 109 -13.13 -13.30 1.34
CA ASP A 109 -14.28 -12.50 1.78
C ASP A 109 -13.78 -11.33 2.64
N SER A 110 -14.66 -10.48 3.14
CA SER A 110 -14.26 -9.34 3.98
C SER A 110 -13.58 -9.74 5.29
N GLU A 111 -13.70 -10.99 5.75
CA GLU A 111 -13.01 -11.45 6.96
C GLU A 111 -11.52 -11.66 6.70
N ASN A 112 -11.12 -12.10 5.51
CA ASN A 112 -9.73 -12.44 5.18
C ASN A 112 -9.10 -11.62 4.03
N PHE A 113 -9.88 -10.81 3.32
CA PHE A 113 -9.42 -9.86 2.32
C PHE A 113 -9.83 -8.45 2.74
N ALA A 114 -8.87 -7.73 3.32
CA ALA A 114 -9.05 -6.42 3.92
C ALA A 114 -9.59 -5.34 2.95
N ALA A 115 -9.40 -5.55 1.65
CA ALA A 115 -9.87 -4.65 0.60
C ALA A 115 -11.40 -4.64 0.47
N PHE A 116 -12.08 -5.75 0.76
CA PHE A 116 -13.53 -5.83 0.64
C PHE A 116 -14.23 -5.03 1.73
N TRP A 117 -15.37 -4.48 1.34
CA TRP A 117 -16.17 -3.64 2.21
C TRP A 117 -16.59 -4.43 3.47
N TYR A 118 -16.45 -3.78 4.62
CA TYR A 118 -16.83 -4.30 5.92
C TYR A 118 -17.35 -3.17 6.81
N ASP A 119 -18.59 -3.30 7.27
CA ASP A 119 -19.16 -2.43 8.29
C ASP A 119 -18.77 -2.96 9.68
N ILE A 120 -17.81 -2.29 10.31
CA ILE A 120 -17.26 -2.73 11.59
C ILE A 120 -18.26 -2.61 12.73
N ASP A 121 -19.17 -1.64 12.67
CA ASP A 121 -20.15 -1.39 13.73
C ASP A 121 -21.22 -2.48 13.70
N ASP A 122 -21.77 -2.74 12.51
CA ASP A 122 -22.87 -3.70 12.32
C ASP A 122 -22.42 -5.16 12.09
N ASN A 123 -21.12 -5.42 11.96
CA ASN A 123 -20.55 -6.73 11.59
C ASN A 123 -21.06 -7.24 10.23
N LYS A 124 -21.09 -6.38 9.22
CA LYS A 124 -21.67 -6.72 7.91
C LYS A 124 -20.61 -6.71 6.83
N ALA A 125 -20.75 -7.65 5.91
CA ALA A 125 -19.91 -7.84 4.74
C ALA A 125 -20.79 -8.32 3.60
N SER A 126 -20.40 -8.06 2.36
CA SER A 126 -21.20 -8.44 1.19
C SER A 126 -20.45 -9.26 0.15
N GLU A 127 -19.12 -9.13 0.07
CA GLU A 127 -18.34 -9.60 -1.07
C GLU A 127 -17.66 -10.94 -0.79
N THR A 128 -17.62 -11.80 -1.81
CA THR A 128 -16.90 -13.07 -1.75
C THR A 128 -16.35 -13.44 -3.13
N ILE A 129 -15.08 -13.82 -3.20
CA ILE A 129 -14.48 -14.52 -4.34
C ILE A 129 -14.32 -15.99 -3.96
N ILE A 130 -14.77 -16.86 -4.84
CA ILE A 130 -14.63 -18.30 -4.72
C ILE A 130 -13.84 -18.80 -5.93
N LEU A 131 -12.66 -19.34 -5.69
CA LEU A 131 -11.92 -20.12 -6.68
C LEU A 131 -12.22 -21.60 -6.46
N ASP A 132 -12.90 -22.23 -7.42
CA ASP A 132 -13.21 -23.65 -7.40
C ASP A 132 -12.12 -24.42 -8.14
N VAL A 133 -11.22 -25.05 -7.39
CA VAL A 133 -10.06 -25.76 -7.95
C VAL A 133 -10.51 -26.90 -8.88
N TYR A 134 -11.66 -27.52 -8.63
CA TYR A 134 -12.14 -28.64 -9.44
C TYR A 134 -12.63 -28.20 -10.84
N GLN A 135 -13.00 -26.93 -10.99
CA GLN A 135 -13.45 -26.33 -12.27
C GLN A 135 -12.30 -25.75 -13.11
N THR A 136 -11.05 -25.86 -12.66
CA THR A 136 -9.87 -25.38 -13.39
C THR A 136 -9.52 -26.27 -14.59
N GLU A 137 -8.97 -25.68 -15.65
CA GLU A 137 -8.73 -26.39 -16.92
C GLU A 137 -7.36 -27.10 -16.99
N SER A 138 -6.34 -26.53 -16.35
CA SER A 138 -4.98 -27.07 -16.33
C SER A 138 -4.24 -26.73 -15.03
N GLU A 139 -2.95 -27.08 -14.93
CA GLU A 139 -2.12 -26.96 -13.72
C GLU A 139 -2.33 -25.62 -13.01
N ASN A 140 -2.32 -24.50 -13.74
CA ASN A 140 -2.41 -23.15 -13.17
C ASN A 140 -3.46 -22.26 -13.89
N GLU A 141 -4.46 -22.85 -14.56
CA GLU A 141 -5.38 -22.10 -15.45
C GLU A 141 -6.82 -22.12 -14.97
N LEU A 142 -7.35 -20.91 -14.75
CA LEU A 142 -8.77 -20.64 -14.54
C LEU A 142 -9.41 -20.36 -15.91
N GLY A 143 -10.29 -21.25 -16.37
CA GLY A 143 -10.95 -21.13 -17.67
C GLY A 143 -12.14 -20.17 -17.66
N ASP A 144 -12.40 -19.50 -18.78
CA ASP A 144 -13.56 -18.61 -18.98
C ASP A 144 -14.86 -19.30 -19.39
N ASP A 145 -14.82 -20.61 -19.66
CA ASP A 145 -16.00 -21.42 -19.93
C ASP A 145 -16.38 -22.35 -18.77
N THR A 146 -15.84 -22.06 -17.58
CA THR A 146 -16.08 -22.81 -16.33
C THR A 146 -16.44 -21.87 -15.18
N ASP A 147 -16.92 -22.46 -14.09
CA ASP A 147 -17.20 -21.76 -12.83
C ASP A 147 -15.95 -21.72 -11.92
N ALA A 148 -14.74 -21.67 -12.51
CA ALA A 148 -13.46 -21.74 -11.77
C ALA A 148 -13.21 -20.53 -10.85
N LEU A 149 -13.77 -19.38 -11.18
CA LEU A 149 -13.70 -18.19 -10.35
C LEU A 149 -15.04 -17.47 -10.38
N ILE A 150 -15.64 -17.32 -9.21
CA ILE A 150 -16.94 -16.68 -9.00
C ILE A 150 -16.71 -15.51 -8.06
N TYR A 151 -17.23 -14.35 -8.41
CA TYR A 151 -17.41 -13.25 -7.47
C TYR A 151 -18.90 -13.08 -7.18
N ASN A 152 -19.24 -12.97 -5.91
CA ASN A 152 -20.58 -12.72 -5.43
C ASN A 152 -20.58 -11.45 -4.57
N SER A 153 -21.64 -10.66 -4.71
CA SER A 153 -21.96 -9.61 -3.76
C SER A 153 -23.44 -9.60 -3.41
N GLU A 154 -23.76 -9.50 -2.12
CA GLU A 154 -25.12 -9.49 -1.59
C GLU A 154 -25.40 -8.24 -0.72
N ILE A 155 -26.53 -7.58 -0.98
CA ILE A 155 -26.98 -6.43 -0.18
C ILE A 155 -27.14 -6.85 1.29
N GLN A 156 -26.53 -6.06 2.16
CA GLN A 156 -26.71 -6.13 3.60
C GLN A 156 -27.76 -5.13 4.05
N ASP A 157 -28.72 -5.62 4.83
CA ASP A 157 -29.75 -4.81 5.47
C ASP A 157 -29.41 -4.52 6.94
N GLU A 158 -30.27 -3.68 7.54
CA GLU A 158 -30.19 -3.29 8.95
C GLU A 158 -28.93 -2.49 9.31
N ILE A 159 -28.31 -1.81 8.34
CA ILE A 159 -27.21 -0.88 8.61
C ILE A 159 -27.77 0.35 9.33
N GLU A 160 -27.31 0.64 10.55
CA GLU A 160 -27.82 1.77 11.32
C GLU A 160 -27.32 3.10 10.75
N THR A 161 -28.20 4.10 10.66
CA THR A 161 -27.79 5.48 10.35
C THR A 161 -27.23 6.15 11.59
N THR A 162 -26.16 6.91 11.45
CA THR A 162 -25.51 7.67 12.53
C THR A 162 -26.53 8.51 13.33
N PHE A 163 -27.43 9.21 12.64
CA PHE A 163 -28.59 9.85 13.28
C PHE A 163 -29.85 8.99 13.19
N ASN A 164 -30.54 8.78 14.31
CA ASN A 164 -31.79 8.01 14.29
C ASN A 164 -32.99 8.79 13.71
N PHE A 165 -33.29 8.58 12.43
CA PHE A 165 -34.48 9.13 11.73
C PHE A 165 -35.81 8.39 12.02
N SER A 166 -35.88 7.56 13.07
CA SER A 166 -37.07 6.79 13.44
C SER A 166 -37.52 7.06 14.87
N ASN A 167 -38.84 7.05 15.09
CA ASN A 167 -39.41 7.10 16.45
C ASN A 167 -39.71 5.70 17.02
N ASP A 168 -39.63 4.66 16.19
CA ASP A 168 -40.13 3.32 16.49
C ASP A 168 -39.01 2.25 16.58
N GLY A 169 -37.75 2.66 16.53
CA GLY A 169 -36.56 1.79 16.56
C GLY A 169 -35.32 2.53 16.05
N PRO A 170 -34.20 1.82 15.80
CA PRO A 170 -33.11 2.38 15.01
C PRO A 170 -33.60 2.69 13.59
N SER A 171 -33.01 3.71 12.98
CA SER A 171 -33.19 4.02 11.57
C SER A 171 -32.12 3.27 10.80
N THR A 172 -32.51 2.54 9.77
CA THR A 172 -31.57 1.71 9.00
C THR A 172 -31.71 1.93 7.50
N TYR A 173 -30.67 1.53 6.78
CA TYR A 173 -30.61 1.48 5.32
C TYR A 173 -29.89 0.21 4.87
N GLU A 174 -29.68 0.09 3.57
CA GLU A 174 -29.03 -1.05 2.95
C GLU A 174 -27.69 -0.61 2.36
N LYS A 175 -26.68 -1.47 2.44
CA LYS A 175 -25.37 -1.28 1.80
C LYS A 175 -24.97 -2.53 1.02
N ILE A 176 -24.10 -2.34 0.06
CA ILE A 176 -23.46 -3.41 -0.70
C ILE A 176 -22.05 -2.96 -1.08
N GLY A 177 -21.07 -3.80 -0.78
CA GLY A 177 -19.73 -3.72 -1.36
C GLY A 177 -19.75 -4.23 -2.79
N PHE A 178 -19.23 -3.46 -3.74
CA PHE A 178 -19.07 -3.91 -5.12
C PHE A 178 -17.69 -3.52 -5.62
N LEU A 179 -16.86 -4.51 -5.98
CA LEU A 179 -15.49 -4.32 -6.45
C LEU A 179 -14.62 -3.59 -5.39
N ALA A 180 -14.75 -4.02 -4.14
CA ALA A 180 -14.05 -3.46 -2.99
C ALA A 180 -14.39 -1.99 -2.70
N GLU A 181 -15.59 -1.54 -3.08
CA GLU A 181 -16.10 -0.20 -2.76
C GLU A 181 -17.51 -0.24 -2.19
N GLU A 182 -17.82 0.70 -1.29
CA GLU A 182 -19.14 0.81 -0.69
C GLU A 182 -20.16 1.48 -1.61
N TYR A 183 -21.38 0.95 -1.63
CA TYR A 183 -22.54 1.53 -2.28
C TYR A 183 -23.83 1.35 -1.47
N VAL A 184 -24.83 2.18 -1.79
CA VAL A 184 -26.22 2.09 -1.34
C VAL A 184 -27.11 1.73 -2.54
N PRO A 185 -27.96 0.71 -2.44
CA PRO A 185 -28.98 0.41 -3.46
C PRO A 185 -29.95 1.58 -3.63
N VAL A 186 -30.14 2.05 -4.87
CA VAL A 186 -31.08 3.13 -5.18
C VAL A 186 -32.53 2.70 -4.94
N VAL A 187 -32.83 1.43 -5.21
CA VAL A 187 -34.10 0.80 -4.87
C VAL A 187 -33.84 -0.29 -3.82
N PRO A 188 -34.48 -0.22 -2.64
CA PRO A 188 -34.25 -1.22 -1.60
C PRO A 188 -34.50 -2.66 -2.07
N GLY A 189 -33.51 -3.52 -1.84
CA GLY A 189 -33.48 -4.93 -2.23
C GLY A 189 -33.16 -5.19 -3.70
N GLU A 190 -32.75 -4.18 -4.48
CA GLU A 190 -32.39 -4.30 -5.90
C GLU A 190 -30.95 -3.82 -6.14
N ALA A 191 -30.07 -4.74 -6.55
CA ALA A 191 -28.63 -4.52 -6.72
C ALA A 191 -28.24 -4.03 -8.13
N ASP A 192 -29.20 -3.80 -9.02
CA ASP A 192 -28.94 -3.36 -10.40
C ASP A 192 -28.64 -1.86 -10.52
N LYS A 193 -28.91 -1.06 -9.47
CA LYS A 193 -28.64 0.37 -9.45
C LYS A 193 -28.09 0.79 -8.11
N LEU A 194 -26.82 1.19 -8.10
CA LEU A 194 -26.06 1.47 -6.89
C LEU A 194 -25.55 2.92 -6.91
N SER A 195 -25.65 3.63 -5.79
CA SER A 195 -25.17 5.01 -5.62
C SER A 195 -24.22 5.08 -4.42
N LYS A 196 -23.34 6.08 -4.37
CA LYS A 196 -22.45 6.26 -3.22
C LYS A 196 -23.19 6.89 -2.05
N LEU A 197 -22.84 6.46 -0.83
CA LEU A 197 -23.21 7.18 0.38
C LEU A 197 -22.41 8.48 0.43
N ALA A 198 -23.12 9.62 0.39
CA ALA A 198 -22.50 10.93 0.32
C ALA A 198 -22.38 11.59 1.71
N MET A 199 -23.36 11.36 2.59
CA MET A 199 -23.35 11.79 3.99
C MET A 199 -24.15 10.82 4.87
N ASP A 200 -23.63 10.52 6.05
CA ASP A 200 -24.39 9.99 7.20
C ASP A 200 -23.81 10.66 8.46
N ASP A 201 -24.50 11.66 8.98
CA ASP A 201 -23.92 12.61 9.94
C ASP A 201 -24.96 13.07 10.97
N ASP A 202 -24.62 13.00 12.25
CA ASP A 202 -25.43 13.47 13.37
C ASP A 202 -24.95 14.81 13.96
N THR A 203 -23.94 15.44 13.35
CA THR A 203 -23.41 16.73 13.80
C THR A 203 -24.48 17.82 13.80
N SER A 204 -24.48 18.64 14.84
CA SER A 204 -25.36 19.79 14.97
C SER A 204 -24.83 21.03 14.24
N TYR A 205 -25.56 21.50 13.23
CA TYR A 205 -25.26 22.70 12.44
C TYR A 205 -26.23 23.85 12.75
N THR A 206 -25.71 25.01 13.19
CA THR A 206 -26.53 26.22 13.38
C THR A 206 -26.41 27.17 12.19
N ILE A 207 -27.51 27.37 11.47
CA ILE A 207 -27.57 28.17 10.24
C ILE A 207 -28.44 29.40 10.48
N ARG A 208 -27.96 30.59 10.11
CA ARG A 208 -28.78 31.81 10.13
C ARG A 208 -29.65 31.89 8.89
N THR A 209 -30.85 32.46 9.02
CA THR A 209 -31.72 32.62 7.85
C THR A 209 -31.05 33.37 6.70
N GLY A 210 -31.05 32.78 5.50
CA GLY A 210 -30.41 33.30 4.30
C GLY A 210 -28.93 32.95 4.13
N GLU A 211 -28.32 32.22 5.06
CA GLU A 211 -27.02 31.56 4.90
C GLU A 211 -27.23 30.10 4.46
N SER A 212 -26.22 29.45 3.87
CA SER A 212 -26.27 28.06 3.42
C SER A 212 -25.53 27.12 4.37
N LEU A 213 -26.02 25.88 4.45
CA LEU A 213 -25.24 24.72 4.83
C LEU A 213 -24.91 23.96 3.53
N GLU A 214 -23.61 23.75 3.28
CA GLU A 214 -23.16 22.94 2.17
C GLU A 214 -23.40 21.45 2.51
N LEU A 215 -24.00 20.73 1.57
CA LEU A 215 -24.19 19.29 1.61
C LEU A 215 -23.26 18.64 0.57
N ALA A 216 -23.27 17.31 0.46
CA ALA A 216 -22.45 16.62 -0.52
C ALA A 216 -23.00 16.83 -1.93
N ASP A 217 -22.15 16.52 -2.93
CA ASP A 217 -22.55 16.52 -4.33
C ASP A 217 -23.22 17.84 -4.76
N GLY A 218 -22.62 18.98 -4.42
CA GLY A 218 -23.08 20.30 -4.87
C GLY A 218 -24.42 20.79 -4.29
N TYR A 219 -25.04 20.03 -3.38
CA TYR A 219 -26.28 20.42 -2.72
C TYR A 219 -26.05 21.46 -1.62
N THR A 220 -27.01 22.36 -1.43
CA THR A 220 -26.98 23.35 -0.35
C THR A 220 -28.36 23.55 0.25
N LEU A 221 -28.42 23.58 1.59
CA LEU A 221 -29.65 23.78 2.36
C LEU A 221 -29.69 25.19 2.94
N ILE A 222 -30.77 25.93 2.66
CA ILE A 222 -30.93 27.32 3.09
C ILE A 222 -32.23 27.50 3.88
N PRO A 223 -32.18 27.85 5.17
CA PRO A 223 -33.35 28.36 5.88
C PRO A 223 -33.70 29.75 5.39
N GLN A 224 -34.69 29.84 4.51
CA GLN A 224 -35.14 31.11 3.94
C GLN A 224 -35.79 32.00 5.00
N GLN A 225 -36.70 31.45 5.80
CA GLN A 225 -37.47 32.20 6.80
C GLN A 225 -37.90 31.33 7.98
N ILE A 226 -37.97 31.94 9.16
CA ILE A 226 -38.64 31.38 10.33
C ILE A 226 -39.91 32.18 10.61
N ASP A 227 -40.97 31.49 10.99
CA ASP A 227 -42.25 32.13 11.24
C ASP A 227 -42.26 32.98 12.52
N VAL A 228 -43.26 33.85 12.64
CA VAL A 228 -43.33 34.83 13.74
C VAL A 228 -43.51 34.19 15.11
N ASP A 229 -44.08 32.99 15.15
CA ASP A 229 -44.29 32.22 16.37
C ASP A 229 -43.02 31.43 16.76
N GLY A 230 -42.05 31.30 15.85
CA GLY A 230 -40.75 30.69 16.07
C GLY A 230 -40.82 29.18 16.16
N ASN A 231 -41.71 28.55 15.39
CA ASN A 231 -41.88 27.10 15.39
C ASN A 231 -42.06 26.52 13.98
N LYS A 232 -41.80 27.31 12.94
CA LYS A 232 -41.74 26.83 11.56
C LYS A 232 -40.55 27.43 10.84
N VAL A 233 -39.90 26.63 10.02
CA VAL A 233 -38.86 27.06 9.08
C VAL A 233 -39.29 26.75 7.65
N TRP A 234 -39.03 27.67 6.74
CA TRP A 234 -39.08 27.44 5.30
C TRP A 234 -37.66 27.19 4.83
N LEU A 235 -37.39 25.96 4.39
CA LEU A 235 -36.12 25.53 3.83
C LEU A 235 -36.22 25.50 2.30
N GLU A 236 -35.11 25.84 1.66
CA GLU A 236 -34.87 25.75 0.22
C GLU A 236 -33.64 24.87 0.01
N LEU A 237 -33.72 23.90 -0.90
CA LEU A 237 -32.63 23.05 -1.34
C LEU A 237 -32.22 23.47 -2.76
N ASN A 238 -30.94 23.71 -2.95
CA ASN A 238 -30.34 24.05 -4.23
C ASN A 238 -29.26 23.03 -4.61
N LYS A 239 -29.05 22.80 -5.90
CA LYS A 239 -27.94 22.03 -6.47
C LYS A 239 -27.15 22.95 -7.39
N ASP A 240 -25.85 23.07 -7.19
CA ASP A 240 -24.96 23.93 -7.98
C ASP A 240 -25.44 25.39 -8.07
N GLY A 241 -26.07 25.88 -6.99
CA GLY A 241 -26.64 27.22 -6.90
C GLY A 241 -27.99 27.43 -7.62
N GLU A 242 -28.56 26.38 -8.22
CA GLU A 242 -29.89 26.42 -8.84
C GLU A 242 -30.95 25.77 -7.94
N TYR A 243 -32.17 26.32 -7.98
CA TYR A 243 -33.29 25.84 -7.17
C TYR A 243 -33.71 24.42 -7.54
N VAL A 244 -33.85 23.55 -6.53
CA VAL A 244 -34.34 22.17 -6.67
C VAL A 244 -35.73 22.02 -6.03
N ASP A 245 -35.83 22.22 -4.72
CA ASP A 245 -37.10 22.05 -3.97
C ASP A 245 -37.18 22.92 -2.71
N ASP A 246 -38.37 23.04 -2.12
CA ASP A 246 -38.60 23.79 -0.90
C ASP A 246 -39.63 23.15 0.04
N LYS A 247 -39.43 23.29 1.35
CA LYS A 247 -40.35 22.72 2.35
C LYS A 247 -40.52 23.63 3.55
N VAL A 248 -41.76 23.73 4.02
CA VAL A 248 -42.07 24.36 5.31
C VAL A 248 -42.22 23.27 6.37
N ILE A 249 -41.29 23.22 7.32
CA ILE A 249 -41.28 22.27 8.43
C ILE A 249 -41.84 22.98 9.66
N THR A 250 -42.74 22.32 10.38
CA THR A 250 -43.14 22.76 11.73
C THR A 250 -42.28 22.00 12.71
N VAL A 251 -41.52 22.73 13.52
CA VAL A 251 -40.55 22.18 14.47
C VAL A 251 -41.25 22.02 15.81
N GLU A 252 -41.42 20.77 16.22
CA GLU A 252 -42.00 20.37 17.49
C GLU A 252 -41.00 19.48 18.24
N SER A 253 -41.36 19.06 19.46
CA SER A 253 -40.52 18.11 20.19
C SER A 253 -40.49 16.75 19.49
N GLY A 254 -39.30 16.22 19.22
CA GLY A 254 -39.09 14.95 18.52
C GLY A 254 -38.58 15.17 17.09
N LEU A 255 -38.76 14.16 16.24
CA LEU A 255 -38.23 14.16 14.87
C LEU A 255 -39.00 15.13 13.95
N ASN A 256 -38.29 16.08 13.34
CA ASN A 256 -38.81 17.07 12.39
C ASN A 256 -38.17 16.87 11.01
N LEU A 257 -38.48 15.72 10.40
CA LEU A 257 -37.80 15.22 9.21
C LEU A 257 -38.30 15.85 7.90
N TRP A 258 -37.35 16.16 7.01
CA TRP A 258 -37.56 16.32 5.58
C TRP A 258 -36.84 15.23 4.81
N GLU A 259 -37.61 14.40 4.12
CA GLU A 259 -37.14 13.53 3.04
C GLU A 259 -37.36 14.22 1.70
N PHE A 260 -36.30 14.36 0.92
CA PHE A 260 -36.33 14.82 -0.45
C PHE A 260 -36.17 13.60 -1.38
N ASP A 261 -37.14 13.47 -2.28
CA ASP A 261 -37.21 12.42 -3.27
C ASP A 261 -37.04 12.97 -4.69
N GLN A 262 -36.33 12.23 -5.54
CA GLN A 262 -36.12 12.59 -6.94
C GLN A 262 -35.99 11.36 -7.85
N THR A 263 -35.90 11.59 -9.15
CA THR A 263 -35.63 10.52 -10.11
C THR A 263 -34.12 10.30 -10.21
N VAL A 264 -33.63 9.09 -9.89
CA VAL A 264 -32.21 8.69 -9.97
C VAL A 264 -32.12 7.46 -10.87
N MET A 265 -31.23 7.48 -11.87
CA MET A 265 -31.02 6.34 -12.80
C MET A 265 -32.31 5.74 -13.38
N GLY A 266 -33.29 6.62 -13.66
CA GLY A 266 -34.59 6.24 -14.22
C GLY A 266 -35.63 5.71 -13.22
N GLU A 267 -35.27 5.56 -11.94
CA GLU A 267 -36.18 5.20 -10.85
C GLU A 267 -36.78 6.46 -10.22
N ASP A 268 -38.11 6.48 -10.11
CA ASP A 268 -38.86 7.62 -9.55
C ASP A 268 -39.01 7.48 -8.02
N ASP A 269 -39.22 8.61 -7.34
CA ASP A 269 -39.50 8.69 -5.89
C ASP A 269 -38.36 8.10 -5.00
N VAL A 270 -37.10 8.20 -5.44
CA VAL A 270 -35.91 7.77 -4.67
C VAL A 270 -35.57 8.82 -3.62
N VAL A 271 -35.53 8.44 -2.35
CA VAL A 271 -35.10 9.34 -1.26
C VAL A 271 -33.58 9.50 -1.30
N THR A 272 -33.11 10.67 -1.74
CA THR A 272 -31.66 10.97 -1.83
C THR A 272 -31.14 11.81 -0.68
N LEU A 273 -32.03 12.45 0.09
CA LEU A 273 -31.65 13.29 1.22
C LEU A 273 -32.69 13.22 2.33
N LYS A 274 -32.21 13.00 3.57
CA LYS A 274 -32.97 13.13 4.82
C LYS A 274 -32.29 14.19 5.67
N VAL A 275 -33.07 15.15 6.16
CA VAL A 275 -32.59 16.18 7.09
C VAL A 275 -33.55 16.32 8.25
N ASN A 276 -33.04 16.26 9.49
CA ASN A 276 -33.81 16.57 10.67
C ASN A 276 -33.51 17.98 11.19
N ILE A 277 -34.58 18.71 11.55
CA ILE A 277 -34.48 20.04 12.15
C ILE A 277 -34.70 19.93 13.65
N ASP A 278 -33.63 20.02 14.44
CA ASP A 278 -33.73 19.93 15.90
C ASP A 278 -34.47 21.15 16.49
N GLU A 279 -34.00 22.36 16.18
CA GLU A 279 -34.55 23.59 16.76
C GLU A 279 -34.62 24.74 15.76
N VAL A 280 -35.60 25.62 15.94
CA VAL A 280 -35.62 26.95 15.30
C VAL A 280 -35.75 28.03 16.35
N PHE A 281 -34.98 29.10 16.17
CA PHE A 281 -34.98 30.22 17.09
C PHE A 281 -35.34 31.52 16.36
N GLN A 282 -36.39 32.18 16.81
CA GLN A 282 -36.78 33.50 16.33
C GLN A 282 -36.25 34.59 17.27
N GLY A 283 -35.04 35.07 17.01
CA GLY A 283 -34.42 36.16 17.77
C GLY A 283 -34.93 37.55 17.40
N GLN A 284 -34.50 38.55 18.18
CA GLN A 284 -34.83 39.96 17.91
C GLN A 284 -34.06 40.54 16.72
N VAL A 285 -32.92 39.95 16.41
CA VAL A 285 -32.00 40.39 15.35
C VAL A 285 -31.83 39.26 14.34
N ASP A 286 -31.60 38.04 14.83
CA ASP A 286 -31.29 36.88 14.00
C ASP A 286 -32.29 35.76 14.23
N SER A 287 -32.63 35.08 13.14
CA SER A 287 -33.38 33.84 13.15
C SER A 287 -32.42 32.71 12.79
N LEU A 288 -32.44 31.63 13.56
CA LEU A 288 -31.50 30.51 13.44
C LEU A 288 -32.26 29.19 13.28
N CYS A 289 -31.75 28.32 12.42
CA CYS A 289 -32.20 26.95 12.24
C CYS A 289 -31.06 26.03 12.69
N VAL A 290 -31.35 25.06 13.54
CA VAL A 290 -30.42 24.00 13.95
C VAL A 290 -30.80 22.74 13.20
N VAL A 291 -29.87 22.24 12.41
CA VAL A 291 -29.95 20.96 11.71
C VAL A 291 -29.12 19.97 12.51
N GLU A 292 -29.67 18.78 12.77
CA GLU A 292 -28.98 17.68 13.45
C GLU A 292 -29.53 16.39 12.85
N GLY A 293 -28.66 15.61 12.20
CA GLY A 293 -29.07 14.46 11.39
C GLY A 293 -29.21 14.80 9.91
N ILE A 294 -28.25 14.35 9.11
CA ILE A 294 -28.22 14.41 7.66
C ILE A 294 -27.86 13.01 7.13
N TRP A 295 -28.65 12.50 6.20
CA TRP A 295 -28.31 11.29 5.44
C TRP A 295 -28.52 11.57 3.96
N GLN A 296 -27.54 11.27 3.12
CA GLN A 296 -27.54 11.60 1.70
C GLN A 296 -26.83 10.52 0.88
N ILE A 297 -27.42 10.18 -0.27
CA ILE A 297 -26.74 9.46 -1.36
C ILE A 297 -26.56 10.41 -2.56
N GLU A 298 -25.61 10.10 -3.42
CA GLU A 298 -25.40 10.85 -4.67
C GLU A 298 -26.63 10.76 -5.59
N ASP A 299 -26.80 11.74 -6.48
CA ASP A 299 -27.91 11.76 -7.44
C ASP A 299 -27.62 11.03 -8.76
N ASP A 300 -26.47 10.36 -8.83
CA ASP A 300 -26.04 9.42 -9.85
C ASP A 300 -25.43 8.15 -9.21
N GLY A 301 -24.79 7.31 -10.03
CA GLY A 301 -24.28 6.02 -9.62
C GLY A 301 -23.98 5.09 -10.79
N ILE A 302 -24.02 3.79 -10.54
CA ILE A 302 -23.80 2.73 -11.51
C ILE A 302 -25.09 1.95 -11.75
N GLU A 303 -25.40 1.72 -13.04
CA GLU A 303 -26.45 0.78 -13.48
C GLU A 303 -25.74 -0.49 -13.98
N LEU A 304 -26.16 -1.66 -13.48
CA LEU A 304 -25.54 -2.95 -13.74
C LEU A 304 -26.47 -3.85 -14.54
N GLU A 305 -25.98 -4.39 -15.64
CA GLU A 305 -26.67 -5.35 -16.49
C GLU A 305 -25.84 -6.63 -16.67
N SER A 306 -26.50 -7.75 -16.98
CA SER A 306 -25.82 -8.97 -17.40
C SER A 306 -24.94 -8.69 -18.63
N GLU A 307 -23.77 -9.32 -18.71
CA GLU A 307 -22.73 -9.11 -19.73
C GLU A 307 -21.89 -7.82 -19.55
N ASP A 308 -22.12 -7.00 -18.51
CA ASP A 308 -21.18 -5.93 -18.15
C ASP A 308 -19.86 -6.53 -17.65
N SER A 309 -18.73 -6.04 -18.17
CA SER A 309 -17.40 -6.59 -17.91
C SER A 309 -16.55 -5.66 -17.05
N PHE A 310 -15.83 -6.25 -16.10
CA PHE A 310 -14.91 -5.59 -15.17
C PHE A 310 -13.61 -6.38 -15.13
N GLY A 311 -12.56 -5.86 -15.75
CA GLY A 311 -11.32 -6.62 -15.96
C GLY A 311 -11.54 -7.93 -16.74
N ASN A 312 -11.17 -9.07 -16.15
CA ASN A 312 -11.36 -10.41 -16.70
C ASN A 312 -12.67 -11.07 -16.23
N MET A 313 -13.47 -10.39 -15.41
CA MET A 313 -14.78 -10.86 -14.96
C MET A 313 -15.92 -10.21 -15.75
N GLU A 314 -17.06 -10.89 -15.88
CA GLU A 314 -18.32 -10.33 -16.37
C GLU A 314 -19.48 -10.69 -15.46
N ILE A 315 -20.49 -9.83 -15.40
CA ILE A 315 -21.74 -10.10 -14.70
C ILE A 315 -22.48 -11.22 -15.44
N ASP A 316 -22.62 -12.37 -14.80
CA ASP A 316 -23.51 -13.44 -15.26
C ASP A 316 -24.96 -13.04 -14.96
N THR A 317 -25.21 -12.68 -13.70
CA THR A 317 -26.56 -12.37 -13.21
C THR A 317 -26.55 -11.20 -12.22
N VAL A 318 -27.48 -10.26 -12.42
CA VAL A 318 -27.98 -9.38 -11.36
C VAL A 318 -29.42 -9.77 -11.06
N SER A 319 -29.72 -10.16 -9.82
CA SER A 319 -31.05 -10.65 -9.45
C SER A 319 -31.42 -10.26 -8.03
N GLY A 320 -32.38 -9.35 -7.90
CA GLY A 320 -32.83 -8.90 -6.58
C GLY A 320 -31.66 -8.29 -5.83
N ASN A 321 -31.30 -8.87 -4.69
CA ASN A 321 -30.28 -8.35 -3.79
C ASN A 321 -28.86 -8.87 -4.07
N THR A 322 -28.62 -9.53 -5.21
CA THR A 322 -27.35 -10.21 -5.49
C THR A 322 -26.78 -9.86 -6.87
N ILE A 323 -25.45 -9.80 -6.93
CA ILE A 323 -24.65 -9.68 -8.13
C ILE A 323 -23.71 -10.88 -8.19
N ASP A 324 -23.76 -11.63 -9.28
CA ASP A 324 -22.89 -12.77 -9.55
C ASP A 324 -22.06 -12.51 -10.81
N MET A 325 -20.75 -12.68 -10.69
CA MET A 325 -19.79 -12.52 -11.77
C MET A 325 -18.95 -13.78 -11.97
N ILE A 326 -18.62 -14.06 -13.22
CA ILE A 326 -17.80 -15.19 -13.66
C ILE A 326 -16.67 -14.68 -14.57
N LEU A 327 -15.71 -15.54 -14.88
CA LEU A 327 -14.66 -15.19 -15.84
C LEU A 327 -15.24 -15.00 -17.25
N SER A 328 -14.87 -13.90 -17.88
CA SER A 328 -15.07 -13.67 -19.32
C SER A 328 -13.81 -13.92 -20.15
N ASN A 329 -12.65 -13.99 -19.49
CA ASN A 329 -11.36 -14.32 -20.08
C ASN A 329 -10.55 -15.20 -19.13
N SER A 330 -9.95 -16.26 -19.68
CA SER A 330 -9.14 -17.22 -18.91
C SER A 330 -7.92 -16.55 -18.28
N ILE A 331 -7.54 -16.97 -17.07
CA ILE A 331 -6.37 -16.50 -16.33
C ILE A 331 -5.41 -17.67 -16.11
N THR A 332 -4.15 -17.52 -16.52
CA THR A 332 -3.10 -18.51 -16.26
C THR A 332 -2.09 -17.95 -15.26
N LEU A 333 -2.01 -18.54 -14.07
CA LEU A 333 -1.12 -18.13 -12.99
C LEU A 333 0.30 -18.65 -13.24
N ASN A 334 1.06 -17.94 -14.08
CA ASN A 334 2.50 -18.19 -14.24
C ASN A 334 3.25 -17.66 -13.02
N SER A 335 4.41 -18.24 -12.71
CA SER A 335 5.28 -17.78 -11.62
C SER A 335 5.76 -16.34 -11.83
N ASP A 336 5.98 -15.62 -10.73
CA ASP A 336 6.54 -14.26 -10.68
C ASP A 336 5.79 -13.25 -11.57
N ASP A 337 4.46 -13.28 -11.53
CA ASP A 337 3.62 -12.43 -12.37
C ASP A 337 2.34 -11.98 -11.65
N THR A 338 1.71 -10.94 -12.18
CA THR A 338 0.49 -10.33 -11.66
C THR A 338 -0.62 -10.35 -12.72
N PHE A 339 -1.78 -10.87 -12.36
CA PHE A 339 -2.90 -11.11 -13.26
C PHE A 339 -4.14 -10.34 -12.81
N ASN A 340 -4.67 -9.49 -13.68
CA ASN A 340 -5.91 -8.78 -13.38
C ASN A 340 -7.07 -9.77 -13.19
N VAL A 341 -7.86 -9.57 -12.14
CA VAL A 341 -9.13 -10.28 -11.91
C VAL A 341 -10.26 -9.37 -12.34
N MET A 342 -10.45 -8.26 -11.62
CA MET A 342 -11.49 -7.26 -11.88
C MET A 342 -11.08 -5.88 -11.39
N GLU A 343 -11.17 -4.87 -12.25
CA GLU A 343 -10.70 -3.49 -11.99
C GLU A 343 -9.33 -3.47 -11.30
N ASP A 344 -9.27 -3.03 -10.04
CA ASP A 344 -8.04 -2.87 -9.26
C ASP A 344 -7.66 -4.11 -8.44
N ILE A 345 -8.35 -5.24 -8.63
CA ILE A 345 -8.10 -6.52 -7.95
C ILE A 345 -7.32 -7.45 -8.88
N TYR A 346 -6.24 -8.03 -8.37
CA TYR A 346 -5.30 -8.88 -9.08
C TYR A 346 -4.99 -10.16 -8.30
N PHE A 347 -4.54 -11.20 -8.99
CA PHE A 347 -3.73 -12.27 -8.40
C PHE A 347 -2.25 -11.93 -8.57
N THR A 348 -1.46 -12.03 -7.50
CA THR A 348 0.00 -11.95 -7.55
C THR A 348 0.58 -13.31 -7.18
N THR A 349 1.52 -13.82 -7.98
CA THR A 349 2.08 -15.17 -7.86
C THR A 349 3.54 -15.15 -7.44
N ALA A 350 3.96 -16.17 -6.69
CA ALA A 350 5.34 -16.33 -6.23
C ALA A 350 6.28 -16.75 -7.36
N ASP A 351 7.56 -16.37 -7.24
CA ASP A 351 8.65 -17.07 -7.91
C ASP A 351 9.00 -18.34 -7.12
N ALA A 352 8.18 -19.38 -7.29
CA ALA A 352 8.35 -20.66 -6.60
C ALA A 352 8.03 -21.84 -7.53
N ASP A 353 8.54 -23.04 -7.18
CA ASP A 353 8.24 -24.28 -7.91
C ASP A 353 6.75 -24.67 -7.75
N GLU A 354 6.16 -24.36 -6.59
CA GLU A 354 4.73 -24.48 -6.33
C GLU A 354 3.92 -23.24 -6.73
N LEU A 355 2.63 -23.46 -7.00
CA LEU A 355 1.67 -22.38 -7.13
C LEU A 355 1.39 -21.79 -5.74
N ARG A 356 1.96 -20.61 -5.49
CA ARG A 356 1.63 -19.76 -4.35
C ARG A 356 1.22 -18.40 -4.85
N PHE A 357 0.10 -17.88 -4.36
CA PHE A 357 -0.45 -16.62 -4.84
C PHE A 357 -1.37 -15.97 -3.81
N HIS A 358 -1.65 -14.69 -3.96
CA HIS A 358 -2.66 -13.98 -3.18
C HIS A 358 -3.47 -13.04 -4.05
N LEU A 359 -4.63 -12.62 -3.54
CA LEU A 359 -5.33 -11.45 -4.07
C LEU A 359 -4.61 -10.16 -3.65
N THR A 360 -4.70 -9.14 -4.48
CA THR A 360 -4.15 -7.81 -4.21
C THR A 360 -5.10 -6.75 -4.75
N LYS A 361 -5.48 -5.78 -3.92
CA LYS A 361 -6.08 -4.52 -4.40
C LYS A 361 -5.00 -3.47 -4.55
N VAL A 362 -4.87 -2.88 -5.74
CA VAL A 362 -3.87 -1.85 -6.04
C VAL A 362 -4.52 -0.48 -6.07
N MET A 363 -4.08 0.44 -5.21
CA MET A 363 -4.51 1.83 -5.17
C MET A 363 -3.43 2.71 -5.78
N THR A 364 -3.82 3.62 -6.67
CA THR A 364 -2.87 4.48 -7.40
C THR A 364 -3.21 5.97 -7.33
N GLU A 365 -4.41 6.30 -6.87
CA GLU A 365 -4.83 7.69 -6.74
C GLU A 365 -4.14 8.35 -5.54
N PRO A 366 -3.85 9.66 -5.59
CA PRO A 366 -3.32 10.37 -4.43
C PRO A 366 -4.30 10.36 -3.26
N GLY A 367 -3.80 10.08 -2.06
CA GLY A 367 -4.62 9.99 -0.86
C GLY A 367 -3.93 9.23 0.25
N THR A 368 -4.55 9.26 1.43
CA THR A 368 -4.17 8.41 2.55
C THR A 368 -5.14 7.23 2.61
N TYR A 369 -4.59 6.04 2.60
CA TYR A 369 -5.29 4.77 2.56
C TYR A 369 -5.07 3.99 3.84
N GLU A 370 -6.12 3.31 4.27
CA GLU A 370 -6.07 2.36 5.36
C GLU A 370 -5.80 0.95 4.80
N VAL A 371 -4.69 0.34 5.20
CA VAL A 371 -4.47 -1.10 4.98
C VAL A 371 -4.73 -1.80 6.30
N ARG A 372 -5.91 -2.43 6.44
CA ARG A 372 -6.32 -3.07 7.69
C ARG A 372 -5.91 -4.54 7.80
N GLY A 373 -5.89 -5.05 9.02
CA GLY A 373 -5.89 -6.47 9.33
C GLY A 373 -7.31 -7.06 9.35
N THR A 374 -7.38 -8.36 9.56
CA THR A 374 -8.64 -9.07 9.76
C THR A 374 -9.27 -8.67 11.08
N VAL A 375 -10.60 -8.74 11.12
CA VAL A 375 -11.39 -8.19 12.22
C VAL A 375 -11.42 -9.19 13.37
N ALA A 376 -10.95 -8.76 14.53
CA ALA A 376 -11.16 -9.50 15.77
C ALA A 376 -12.54 -9.18 16.31
N ASN A 377 -13.44 -10.16 16.29
CA ASN A 377 -14.75 -10.06 16.93
C ASN A 377 -14.75 -10.99 18.16
N VAL A 378 -14.53 -10.44 19.35
CA VAL A 378 -14.33 -11.22 20.58
C VAL A 378 -15.56 -11.13 21.48
N PRO A 379 -16.52 -12.06 21.37
CA PRO A 379 -17.74 -12.05 22.17
C PRO A 379 -17.54 -12.54 23.62
N ASP A 380 -16.42 -13.21 23.92
CA ASP A 380 -16.06 -13.65 25.27
C ASP A 380 -14.60 -13.31 25.54
N ILE A 381 -14.37 -12.20 26.23
CA ILE A 381 -13.04 -11.71 26.57
C ILE A 381 -12.40 -12.47 27.73
N SER A 382 -12.94 -13.58 28.26
CA SER A 382 -12.41 -14.17 29.51
C SER A 382 -11.17 -15.06 29.36
N ASP A 383 -10.82 -15.48 28.14
CA ASP A 383 -9.64 -16.31 27.81
C ASP A 383 -9.34 -16.21 26.31
N SER A 384 -9.11 -14.99 25.82
CA SER A 384 -8.84 -14.75 24.40
C SER A 384 -7.60 -13.89 24.21
N SER A 385 -6.67 -14.38 23.40
CA SER A 385 -5.66 -13.58 22.74
C SER A 385 -5.88 -13.67 21.23
N VAL A 386 -5.53 -12.57 20.57
CA VAL A 386 -5.70 -12.37 19.14
C VAL A 386 -4.33 -12.05 18.57
N THR A 387 -3.90 -12.83 17.59
CA THR A 387 -2.55 -12.69 17.03
C THR A 387 -2.63 -12.46 15.53
N TRP A 388 -2.13 -11.30 15.10
CA TRP A 388 -1.99 -10.93 13.70
C TRP A 388 -0.58 -11.24 13.20
N THR A 389 -0.51 -11.97 12.09
CA THR A 389 0.70 -12.17 11.28
C THR A 389 0.39 -11.78 9.82
N PRO A 390 1.38 -11.66 8.92
CA PRO A 390 1.10 -11.22 7.55
C PRO A 390 0.13 -12.14 6.78
N THR A 391 0.18 -13.44 7.04
CA THR A 391 -0.58 -14.46 6.30
C THR A 391 -1.78 -15.00 7.07
N GLY A 392 -1.92 -14.69 8.36
CA GLY A 392 -2.94 -15.31 9.20
C GLY A 392 -2.53 -16.63 9.85
N ALA A 393 -1.24 -16.98 9.80
CA ALA A 393 -0.68 -18.21 10.37
C ALA A 393 -1.07 -18.46 11.86
N SER A 394 -1.28 -17.38 12.62
CA SER A 394 -1.67 -17.43 14.04
C SER A 394 -3.16 -17.12 14.28
N GLY A 395 -3.98 -17.07 13.23
CA GLY A 395 -5.44 -16.92 13.28
C GLY A 395 -5.97 -15.65 12.61
N TYR A 396 -5.23 -14.53 12.68
CA TYR A 396 -5.62 -13.26 12.09
C TYR A 396 -4.53 -12.74 11.16
N SER A 397 -4.89 -12.17 10.02
CA SER A 397 -3.93 -11.66 9.04
C SER A 397 -3.84 -10.14 9.07
N PHE A 398 -2.65 -9.58 8.88
CA PHE A 398 -2.46 -8.14 8.74
C PHE A 398 -1.64 -7.82 7.50
N ALA A 399 -2.33 -7.34 6.46
CA ALA A 399 -1.74 -7.03 5.16
C ALA A 399 -0.69 -5.92 5.21
N GLY A 400 -0.74 -5.07 6.25
CA GLY A 400 0.24 -4.00 6.46
C GLY A 400 1.64 -4.52 6.77
N PHE A 401 1.77 -5.70 7.39
CA PHE A 401 3.05 -6.29 7.71
C PHE A 401 3.73 -6.91 6.48
N TRP A 402 5.07 -6.88 6.52
CA TRP A 402 5.93 -7.38 5.47
C TRP A 402 5.78 -8.89 5.27
N TYR A 403 5.79 -9.33 4.02
CA TYR A 403 5.69 -10.72 3.62
C TYR A 403 6.46 -10.94 2.31
N ASP A 404 7.34 -11.94 2.29
CA ASP A 404 8.03 -12.40 1.10
C ASP A 404 7.21 -13.51 0.41
N LEU A 405 6.62 -13.19 -0.73
CA LEU A 405 5.79 -14.14 -1.46
C LEU A 405 6.62 -15.28 -2.07
N ALA A 406 7.86 -15.04 -2.50
CA ALA A 406 8.71 -16.04 -3.14
C ALA A 406 9.11 -17.13 -2.13
N ASP A 407 9.55 -16.71 -0.94
CA ASP A 407 10.05 -17.62 0.09
C ASP A 407 8.99 -18.07 1.11
N ASN A 408 7.78 -17.48 1.09
CA ASN A 408 6.70 -17.68 2.09
C ASN A 408 7.03 -17.15 3.49
N ASP A 409 7.98 -16.23 3.56
CA ASP A 409 8.54 -15.79 4.83
C ASP A 409 7.89 -14.50 5.33
N PHE A 410 7.83 -14.39 6.65
CA PHE A 410 7.41 -13.19 7.34
C PHE A 410 8.13 -13.10 8.69
N SER A 411 8.14 -11.90 9.26
CA SER A 411 8.92 -11.59 10.46
C SER A 411 8.09 -10.99 11.59
N GLU A 412 6.94 -10.37 11.29
CA GLU A 412 6.17 -9.56 12.23
C GLU A 412 4.99 -10.34 12.85
N GLU A 413 4.79 -10.15 14.14
CA GLU A 413 3.65 -10.67 14.90
C GLU A 413 3.15 -9.61 15.89
N LEU A 414 1.83 -9.39 15.92
CA LEU A 414 1.16 -8.53 16.91
C LEU A 414 0.15 -9.37 17.69
N GLU A 415 0.41 -9.59 18.98
CA GLU A 415 -0.51 -10.27 19.88
C GLU A 415 -1.21 -9.24 20.79
N VAL A 416 -2.54 -9.31 20.85
CA VAL A 416 -3.40 -8.56 21.77
C VAL A 416 -4.15 -9.54 22.65
N ASN A 417 -3.85 -9.51 23.93
CA ASN A 417 -4.49 -10.33 24.93
C ASN A 417 -5.62 -9.56 25.62
N VAL A 418 -6.86 -9.89 25.28
CA VAL A 418 -8.05 -9.27 25.88
C VAL A 418 -8.55 -10.01 27.12
N SER A 419 -7.88 -11.09 27.55
CA SER A 419 -8.29 -11.91 28.70
C SER A 419 -8.35 -11.17 30.05
N GLY A 420 -7.59 -10.08 30.17
CA GLY A 420 -7.48 -9.26 31.38
C GLY A 420 -8.43 -8.06 31.44
N MET A 421 -9.09 -7.73 30.32
CA MET A 421 -9.88 -6.51 30.13
C MET A 421 -11.21 -6.59 30.92
N ASP A 422 -11.67 -5.48 31.51
CA ASP A 422 -13.03 -5.38 32.06
C ASP A 422 -13.98 -4.93 30.94
N ASP A 423 -15.14 -5.57 30.82
CA ASP A 423 -16.17 -5.22 29.83
C ASP A 423 -16.56 -3.72 29.92
N ASP A 424 -16.47 -3.15 31.14
CA ASP A 424 -16.87 -1.77 31.42
C ASP A 424 -15.79 -0.72 31.05
N ASP A 425 -14.50 -1.07 31.01
CA ASP A 425 -13.41 -0.12 30.75
C ASP A 425 -12.71 -0.32 29.42
N ARG A 426 -12.73 -1.53 28.84
CA ARG A 426 -12.04 -1.86 27.59
C ARG A 426 -10.57 -1.43 27.57
N GLU A 427 -9.91 -1.41 28.72
CA GLU A 427 -8.54 -0.95 28.86
C GLU A 427 -7.55 -2.11 28.67
N LEU A 428 -6.59 -1.91 27.78
CA LEU A 428 -5.35 -2.68 27.68
C LEU A 428 -4.34 -1.98 28.58
N ASP A 429 -3.88 -2.65 29.64
CA ASP A 429 -2.97 -2.07 30.62
C ASP A 429 -1.54 -1.96 30.05
N ASP A 430 -0.69 -1.13 30.67
CA ASP A 430 0.76 -1.10 30.42
C ASP A 430 1.49 -2.34 31.00
N ASP A 431 0.83 -3.52 30.95
CA ASP A 431 1.42 -4.81 31.30
C ASP A 431 2.03 -5.45 30.05
N PRO A 432 3.28 -5.92 30.09
CA PRO A 432 3.90 -6.69 29.02
C PRO A 432 3.10 -7.89 28.49
N SER A 433 2.04 -8.33 29.19
CA SER A 433 1.18 -9.42 28.73
C SER A 433 -0.01 -9.01 27.86
N ASP A 434 -0.31 -7.72 27.73
CA ASP A 434 -1.57 -7.24 27.14
C ASP A 434 -1.45 -6.98 25.64
N VAL A 435 -0.39 -6.30 25.21
CA VAL A 435 -0.04 -6.19 23.79
C VAL A 435 1.45 -6.39 23.62
N THR A 436 1.80 -7.29 22.73
CA THR A 436 3.19 -7.55 22.35
C THR A 436 3.33 -7.49 20.84
N TYR A 437 4.44 -6.91 20.40
CA TYR A 437 4.86 -6.93 19.01
C TYR A 437 6.24 -7.57 18.94
N ALA A 438 6.40 -8.52 18.02
CA ALA A 438 7.66 -9.19 17.78
C ALA A 438 8.03 -9.06 16.31
N SER A 439 9.32 -8.84 16.06
CA SER A 439 9.90 -8.84 14.72
C SER A 439 11.18 -9.67 14.74
N THR A 440 11.25 -10.71 13.91
CA THR A 440 12.40 -11.63 13.87
C THR A 440 13.05 -11.67 12.49
N ILE A 441 14.38 -11.59 12.43
CA ILE A 441 15.14 -11.69 11.18
C ILE A 441 14.79 -12.99 10.44
N VAL A 442 14.50 -12.83 9.16
CA VAL A 442 14.36 -13.92 8.18
C VAL A 442 15.69 -14.06 7.44
N PRO A 443 16.43 -15.17 7.62
CA PRO A 443 17.63 -15.43 6.88
C PRO A 443 17.37 -16.21 5.59
N GLY A 444 18.26 -16.06 4.61
CA GLY A 444 18.27 -16.96 3.45
C GLY A 444 17.49 -16.45 2.24
N VAL A 445 16.98 -15.23 2.28
CA VAL A 445 16.33 -14.56 1.15
C VAL A 445 17.31 -14.46 -0.01
N GLU A 446 16.93 -14.98 -1.18
CA GLU A 446 17.79 -14.99 -2.37
C GLU A 446 17.90 -13.58 -2.98
N THR A 447 19.10 -13.20 -3.42
CA THR A 447 19.30 -11.97 -4.21
C THR A 447 18.87 -12.22 -5.66
N THR A 448 18.24 -11.24 -6.31
CA THR A 448 17.80 -11.34 -7.71
C THR A 448 18.94 -11.78 -8.64
N PHE A 449 20.13 -11.20 -8.48
CA PHE A 449 21.34 -11.69 -9.15
C PHE A 449 22.14 -12.64 -8.24
N ASN A 450 22.50 -13.83 -8.73
CA ASN A 450 23.32 -14.75 -7.95
C ASN A 450 24.81 -14.36 -7.91
N PHE A 451 25.23 -13.68 -6.84
CA PHE A 451 26.63 -13.31 -6.57
C PHE A 451 27.53 -14.47 -6.08
N SER A 452 27.08 -15.72 -6.12
CA SER A 452 27.82 -16.90 -5.66
C SER A 452 28.02 -17.96 -6.75
N ASN A 453 29.22 -18.56 -6.78
CA ASN A 453 29.50 -19.73 -7.64
C ASN A 453 29.15 -21.07 -6.97
N ASP A 454 28.90 -21.06 -5.66
CA ASP A 454 28.81 -22.27 -4.82
C ASP A 454 27.37 -22.57 -4.32
N GLY A 455 26.38 -21.79 -4.74
CA GLY A 455 24.98 -21.88 -4.34
C GLY A 455 24.21 -20.61 -4.70
N PRO A 456 22.96 -20.44 -4.24
CA PRO A 456 22.31 -19.14 -4.27
C PRO A 456 23.07 -18.13 -3.41
N SER A 457 23.03 -16.87 -3.81
CA SER A 457 23.48 -15.74 -3.01
C SER A 457 22.29 -15.27 -2.19
N THR A 458 22.47 -15.14 -0.87
CA THR A 458 21.38 -14.80 0.04
C THR A 458 21.76 -13.66 0.97
N PHE A 459 20.75 -13.00 1.51
CA PHE A 459 20.85 -12.00 2.56
C PHE A 459 19.76 -12.23 3.61
N GLU A 460 19.59 -11.26 4.50
CA GLU A 460 18.62 -11.31 5.59
C GLU A 460 17.66 -10.14 5.45
N LYS A 461 16.38 -10.37 5.77
CA LYS A 461 15.35 -9.33 5.81
C LYS A 461 14.64 -9.35 7.15
N VAL A 462 14.05 -8.21 7.49
CA VAL A 462 13.18 -8.08 8.67
C VAL A 462 12.16 -6.99 8.38
N GLY A 463 10.89 -7.29 8.63
CA GLY A 463 9.81 -6.32 8.68
C GLY A 463 9.82 -5.68 10.06
N PHE A 464 9.86 -4.36 10.14
CA PHE A 464 9.79 -3.63 11.41
C PHE A 464 8.83 -2.46 11.26
N LEU A 465 7.76 -2.44 12.04
CA LEU A 465 6.71 -1.44 11.99
C LEU A 465 6.09 -1.32 10.58
N ALA A 466 5.72 -2.46 9.98
CA ALA A 466 5.15 -2.56 8.63
C ALA A 466 6.09 -2.13 7.49
N GLU A 467 7.39 -2.05 7.75
CA GLU A 467 8.38 -1.58 6.79
C GLU A 467 9.49 -2.63 6.58
N GLU A 468 9.95 -2.81 5.34
CA GLU A 468 11.04 -3.76 5.03
C GLU A 468 12.41 -3.17 5.37
N TYR A 469 13.27 -3.97 6.00
CA TYR A 469 14.67 -3.66 6.29
C TYR A 469 15.60 -4.85 6.08
N VAL A 470 16.89 -4.55 5.99
CA VAL A 470 18.03 -5.46 5.99
C VAL A 470 18.88 -5.21 7.24
N PRO A 471 19.19 -6.24 8.05
CA PRO A 471 20.15 -6.11 9.15
C PRO A 471 21.53 -5.68 8.65
N VAL A 472 22.10 -4.63 9.23
CA VAL A 472 23.44 -4.14 8.88
C VAL A 472 24.52 -5.14 9.29
N VAL A 473 24.30 -5.85 10.39
CA VAL A 473 25.14 -6.97 10.83
C VAL A 473 24.29 -8.23 10.79
N SER A 474 24.76 -9.24 10.06
CA SER A 474 24.04 -10.51 9.92
C SER A 474 23.73 -11.15 11.28
N GLY A 475 22.45 -11.44 11.49
CA GLY A 475 21.88 -12.01 12.71
C GLY A 475 21.68 -11.01 13.85
N GLU A 476 21.91 -9.71 13.65
CA GLU A 476 21.76 -8.68 14.69
C GLU A 476 20.67 -7.66 14.30
N ALA A 477 19.55 -7.66 15.03
CA ALA A 477 18.36 -6.86 14.75
C ALA A 477 18.40 -5.45 15.35
N ASP A 478 19.50 -5.04 15.99
CA ASP A 478 19.64 -3.72 16.61
C ASP A 478 20.02 -2.61 15.62
N LYS A 479 20.44 -2.95 14.39
CA LYS A 479 20.79 -1.97 13.35
C LYS A 479 20.25 -2.39 12.00
N LEU A 480 19.30 -1.62 11.49
CA LEU A 480 18.54 -1.97 10.29
C LEU A 480 18.68 -0.87 9.23
N SER A 481 18.89 -1.26 7.97
CA SER A 481 19.00 -0.37 6.81
C SER A 481 17.93 -0.74 5.78
N LYS A 482 17.52 0.18 4.91
CA LYS A 482 16.65 -0.17 3.78
C LYS A 482 17.44 -0.90 2.68
N LEU A 483 16.75 -1.80 1.98
CA LEU A 483 17.22 -2.37 0.71
C LEU A 483 17.00 -1.31 -0.37
N ALA A 484 18.10 -0.80 -0.93
CA ALA A 484 18.05 0.28 -1.90
C ALA A 484 17.99 -0.24 -3.34
N MET A 485 18.68 -1.36 -3.64
CA MET A 485 18.64 -2.05 -4.93
C MET A 485 18.87 -3.57 -4.76
N ASP A 486 18.09 -4.38 -5.48
CA ASP A 486 18.41 -5.79 -5.79
C ASP A 486 17.95 -6.03 -7.23
N ASP A 487 18.89 -6.05 -8.17
CA ASP A 487 18.62 -5.97 -9.61
C ASP A 487 19.60 -6.81 -10.42
N ASP A 488 19.09 -7.58 -11.38
CA ASP A 488 19.88 -8.38 -12.32
C ASP A 488 19.93 -7.78 -13.74
N THR A 489 19.39 -6.58 -13.94
CA THR A 489 19.41 -5.90 -15.24
C THR A 489 20.83 -5.69 -15.76
N SER A 490 21.02 -5.92 -17.07
CA SER A 490 22.29 -5.69 -17.75
C SER A 490 22.44 -4.26 -18.27
N TYR A 491 23.43 -3.54 -17.74
CA TYR A 491 23.79 -2.17 -18.09
C TYR A 491 25.09 -2.11 -18.89
N THR A 492 25.05 -1.53 -20.10
CA THR A 492 26.26 -1.27 -20.91
C THR A 492 26.69 0.19 -20.82
N ILE A 493 27.84 0.44 -20.20
CA ILE A 493 28.35 1.77 -19.87
C ILE A 493 29.63 2.05 -20.66
N ARG A 494 29.76 3.24 -21.26
CA ARG A 494 31.01 3.65 -21.91
C ARG A 494 32.01 4.15 -20.87
N THR A 495 33.30 4.00 -21.12
CA THR A 495 34.31 4.58 -20.24
C THR A 495 34.13 6.09 -20.08
N GLY A 496 34.04 6.56 -18.84
CA GLY A 496 33.78 7.95 -18.46
C GLY A 496 32.31 8.36 -18.38
N GLU A 497 31.36 7.46 -18.65
CA GLU A 497 29.94 7.62 -18.31
C GLU A 497 29.65 6.94 -16.95
N SER A 498 28.55 7.33 -16.28
CA SER A 498 28.13 6.75 -15.01
C SER A 498 26.94 5.82 -15.16
N LEU A 499 26.89 4.79 -14.31
CA LEU A 499 25.65 4.14 -13.89
C LEU A 499 25.27 4.73 -12.53
N GLU A 500 24.15 5.43 -12.49
CA GLU A 500 23.58 5.96 -11.25
C GLU A 500 22.98 4.80 -10.44
N LEU A 501 23.27 4.79 -9.14
CA LEU A 501 22.78 3.85 -8.14
C LEU A 501 21.89 4.60 -7.13
N ALA A 502 21.41 3.93 -6.09
CA ALA A 502 20.63 4.57 -5.04
C ALA A 502 21.51 5.49 -4.16
N ASP A 503 20.87 6.38 -3.41
CA ASP A 503 21.50 7.33 -2.47
C ASP A 503 22.64 8.19 -3.03
N GLY A 504 22.51 8.58 -4.30
CA GLY A 504 23.49 9.41 -4.98
C GLY A 504 24.80 8.69 -5.27
N TYR A 505 24.87 7.37 -5.11
CA TYR A 505 26.00 6.57 -5.54
C TYR A 505 26.04 6.44 -7.06
N ALA A 506 27.24 6.36 -7.63
CA ALA A 506 27.42 6.11 -9.06
C ALA A 506 28.71 5.35 -9.35
N ILE A 507 28.65 4.41 -10.29
CA ILE A 507 29.83 3.67 -10.78
C ILE A 507 30.26 4.20 -12.14
N ILE A 508 31.55 4.49 -12.26
CA ILE A 508 32.16 5.00 -13.49
C ILE A 508 33.31 4.08 -13.91
N PRO A 509 33.20 3.39 -15.06
CA PRO A 509 34.36 2.76 -15.69
C PRO A 509 35.32 3.84 -16.20
N GLN A 510 36.42 4.05 -15.47
CA GLN A 510 37.42 5.05 -15.82
C GLN A 510 38.22 4.61 -17.05
N GLN A 511 38.71 3.37 -17.04
CA GLN A 511 39.57 2.82 -18.10
C GLN A 511 39.41 1.32 -18.24
N ILE A 512 39.62 0.83 -19.46
CA ILE A 512 39.75 -0.60 -19.77
C ILE A 512 41.17 -0.83 -20.31
N ASP A 513 41.77 -1.94 -19.92
CA ASP A 513 43.14 -2.24 -20.33
C ASP A 513 43.24 -2.62 -21.82
N VAL A 514 44.47 -2.64 -22.33
CA VAL A 514 44.69 -2.83 -23.78
C VAL A 514 44.37 -4.25 -24.24
N GLU A 515 44.46 -5.22 -23.33
CA GLU A 515 44.03 -6.59 -23.54
C GLU A 515 42.50 -6.73 -23.57
N GLY A 516 41.78 -5.80 -22.92
CA GLY A 516 40.32 -5.83 -22.81
C GLY A 516 39.84 -6.91 -21.85
N ASP A 517 40.60 -7.17 -20.79
CA ASP A 517 40.25 -8.13 -19.73
C ASP A 517 40.30 -7.51 -18.33
N LYS A 518 40.57 -6.20 -18.22
CA LYS A 518 40.47 -5.46 -16.96
C LYS A 518 39.76 -4.12 -17.12
N VAL A 519 38.99 -3.77 -16.11
CA VAL A 519 38.38 -2.45 -15.96
C VAL A 519 38.82 -1.82 -14.64
N TRP A 520 39.09 -0.52 -14.68
CA TRP A 520 39.21 0.32 -13.50
C TRP A 520 37.88 1.04 -13.27
N LEU A 521 37.19 0.69 -12.19
CA LEU A 521 35.96 1.31 -11.75
C LEU A 521 36.26 2.32 -10.65
N GLU A 522 35.53 3.43 -10.66
CA GLU A 522 35.47 4.43 -9.60
C GLU A 522 34.04 4.48 -9.07
N LEU A 523 33.87 4.48 -7.76
CA LEU A 523 32.62 4.72 -7.06
C LEU A 523 32.61 6.17 -6.57
N GLN A 524 31.52 6.87 -6.82
CA GLN A 524 31.25 8.21 -6.33
C GLN A 524 29.99 8.21 -5.47
N LYS A 525 29.89 9.16 -4.53
CA LYS A 525 28.65 9.56 -3.85
C LYS A 525 28.47 11.05 -4.04
N ASP A 526 27.33 11.48 -4.54
CA ASP A 526 27.01 12.89 -4.84
C ASP A 526 28.05 13.59 -5.74
N GLY A 527 28.67 12.81 -6.64
CA GLY A 527 29.73 13.27 -7.54
C GLY A 527 31.11 13.44 -6.89
N GLU A 528 31.28 13.08 -5.62
CA GLU A 528 32.58 13.02 -4.93
C GLU A 528 33.14 11.60 -4.92
N TYR A 529 34.47 11.47 -5.05
CA TYR A 529 35.16 10.19 -5.03
C TYR A 529 35.01 9.49 -3.67
N VAL A 530 34.68 8.19 -3.71
CA VAL A 530 34.54 7.33 -2.52
C VAL A 530 35.61 6.24 -2.51
N ASP A 531 35.65 5.39 -3.55
CA ASP A 531 36.58 4.27 -3.68
C ASP A 531 36.84 3.91 -5.16
N ASP A 532 37.85 3.11 -5.43
CA ASP A 532 38.14 2.59 -6.76
C ASP A 532 38.72 1.17 -6.75
N LYS A 533 38.41 0.41 -7.81
CA LYS A 533 38.87 -0.97 -7.93
C LYS A 533 39.23 -1.34 -9.36
N VAL A 534 40.34 -2.06 -9.52
CA VAL A 534 40.70 -2.70 -10.78
C VAL A 534 40.23 -4.15 -10.75
N ILE A 535 39.32 -4.49 -11.65
CA ILE A 535 38.69 -5.80 -11.73
C ILE A 535 39.18 -6.49 -13.00
N THR A 536 39.63 -7.73 -12.86
CA THR A 536 39.96 -8.58 -14.01
C THR A 536 38.74 -9.43 -14.34
N VAL A 537 38.20 -9.24 -15.54
CA VAL A 537 36.96 -9.85 -16.00
C VAL A 537 37.31 -11.11 -16.78
N ASN A 538 36.97 -12.25 -16.21
CA ASN A 538 37.16 -13.55 -16.85
C ASN A 538 35.79 -14.14 -17.16
N GLY A 539 35.48 -14.41 -18.42
CA GLY A 539 34.15 -14.89 -18.87
C GLY A 539 33.75 -16.31 -18.41
N SER A 540 34.30 -16.82 -17.30
CA SER A 540 33.86 -18.06 -16.65
C SER A 540 33.63 -17.93 -15.14
N ASP A 541 34.03 -16.81 -14.53
CA ASP A 541 34.00 -16.60 -13.09
C ASP A 541 33.24 -15.29 -12.80
N LEU A 542 32.49 -15.24 -11.70
CA LEU A 542 31.89 -14.00 -11.21
C LEU A 542 32.97 -12.95 -10.89
N ASN A 543 32.75 -11.71 -11.33
CA ASN A 543 33.69 -10.61 -11.14
C ASN A 543 33.04 -9.55 -10.25
N VAL A 544 32.80 -9.93 -8.99
CA VAL A 544 32.07 -9.09 -8.03
C VAL A 544 33.00 -8.07 -7.37
N TRP A 545 32.56 -6.82 -7.35
CA TRP A 545 33.05 -5.81 -6.44
C TRP A 545 32.10 -5.65 -5.26
N GLU A 546 32.57 -6.03 -4.08
CA GLU A 546 31.97 -5.66 -2.80
C GLU A 546 32.65 -4.39 -2.27
N TYR A 547 31.85 -3.37 -1.95
CA TYR A 547 32.28 -2.16 -1.28
C TYR A 547 31.81 -2.20 0.17
N ASP A 548 32.78 -2.12 1.07
CA ASP A 548 32.57 -2.16 2.52
C ASP A 548 32.80 -0.78 3.11
N GLN A 549 31.93 -0.36 4.02
CA GLN A 549 32.09 0.90 4.74
C GLN A 549 31.63 0.82 6.19
N THR A 550 31.87 1.88 6.95
CA THR A 550 31.34 1.98 8.32
C THR A 550 29.91 2.52 8.26
N VAL A 551 28.93 1.75 8.70
CA VAL A 551 27.51 2.14 8.79
C VAL A 551 27.06 2.01 10.24
N MET A 552 26.42 3.05 10.79
CA MET A 552 25.87 3.01 12.17
C MET A 552 26.89 2.52 13.23
N GLY A 553 28.16 2.91 13.06
CA GLY A 553 29.26 2.54 13.95
C GLY A 553 29.83 1.13 13.78
N GLU A 554 29.28 0.32 12.88
CA GLU A 554 29.79 -1.01 12.52
C GLU A 554 30.76 -0.91 11.35
N ASP A 555 31.95 -1.48 11.50
CA ASP A 555 33.00 -1.47 10.48
C ASP A 555 32.84 -2.66 9.51
N ASP A 556 33.37 -2.51 8.29
CA ASP A 556 33.42 -3.58 7.28
C ASP A 556 32.03 -4.11 6.85
N VAL A 557 31.01 -3.22 6.81
CA VAL A 557 29.65 -3.54 6.33
C VAL A 557 29.61 -3.49 4.81
N VAL A 558 29.23 -4.59 4.15
CA VAL A 558 29.02 -4.65 2.70
C VAL A 558 27.74 -3.88 2.35
N THR A 559 27.85 -2.68 1.78
CA THR A 559 26.67 -1.88 1.39
C THR A 559 26.38 -1.95 -0.10
N LEU A 560 27.32 -2.43 -0.92
CA LEU A 560 27.17 -2.50 -2.36
C LEU A 560 27.92 -3.71 -2.93
N LYS A 561 27.22 -4.51 -3.74
CA LYS A 561 27.78 -5.58 -4.56
C LYS A 561 27.46 -5.31 -6.02
N VAL A 562 28.48 -5.35 -6.88
CA VAL A 562 28.30 -5.15 -8.32
C VAL A 562 29.08 -6.20 -9.09
N ASN A 563 28.40 -6.93 -9.98
CA ASN A 563 29.06 -7.89 -10.84
C ASN A 563 29.35 -7.31 -12.22
N ILE A 564 30.60 -7.51 -12.67
CA ILE A 564 31.06 -7.06 -13.97
C ILE A 564 31.05 -8.27 -14.91
N ASP A 565 30.06 -8.32 -15.80
CA ASP A 565 29.89 -9.44 -16.74
C ASP A 565 30.95 -9.43 -17.84
N GLU A 566 31.04 -8.32 -18.60
CA GLU A 566 31.94 -8.21 -19.75
C GLU A 566 32.61 -6.83 -19.83
N VAL A 567 33.84 -6.80 -20.35
CA VAL A 567 34.51 -5.57 -20.75
C VAL A 567 34.96 -5.68 -22.20
N PHE A 568 34.79 -4.59 -22.94
CA PHE A 568 35.11 -4.55 -24.36
C PHE A 568 36.03 -3.39 -24.69
N GLN A 569 37.24 -3.69 -25.15
CA GLN A 569 38.16 -2.70 -25.68
C GLN A 569 37.93 -2.49 -27.19
N GLY A 570 37.12 -1.49 -27.54
CA GLY A 570 36.86 -1.14 -28.93
C GLY A 570 37.91 -0.22 -29.55
N GLN A 571 37.83 -0.03 -30.88
CA GLN A 571 38.72 0.88 -31.61
C GLN A 571 38.42 2.37 -31.37
N VAL A 572 37.21 2.66 -30.89
CA VAL A 572 36.68 4.02 -30.71
C VAL A 572 36.15 4.17 -29.30
N ASP A 573 35.24 3.28 -28.89
CA ASP A 573 34.65 3.26 -27.55
C ASP A 573 35.10 2.00 -26.81
N SER A 574 35.29 2.12 -25.49
CA SER A 574 35.49 0.97 -24.60
C SER A 574 34.28 0.88 -23.68
N LEU A 575 33.77 -0.33 -23.45
CA LEU A 575 32.49 -0.57 -22.80
C LEU A 575 32.66 -1.51 -21.61
N CYS A 576 31.95 -1.24 -20.53
CA CYS A 576 31.80 -2.13 -19.38
C CYS A 576 30.33 -2.58 -19.33
N VAL A 577 30.10 -3.88 -19.16
CA VAL A 577 28.78 -4.45 -18.92
C VAL A 577 28.71 -4.83 -17.45
N ILE A 578 27.76 -4.22 -16.75
CA ILE A 578 27.41 -4.54 -15.36
C ILE A 578 26.10 -5.32 -15.42
N GLU A 579 26.03 -6.44 -14.72
CA GLU A 579 24.83 -7.27 -14.61
C GLU A 579 24.83 -7.82 -13.18
N GLY A 580 23.83 -7.45 -12.40
CA GLY A 580 23.81 -7.69 -10.96
C GLY A 580 24.29 -6.50 -10.14
N VAL A 581 23.36 -5.86 -9.44
CA VAL A 581 23.60 -4.83 -8.42
C VAL A 581 22.77 -5.17 -7.19
N TRP A 582 23.41 -5.20 -6.02
CA TRP A 582 22.73 -5.27 -4.73
C TRP A 582 23.26 -4.16 -3.83
N GLN A 583 22.37 -3.38 -3.21
CA GLN A 583 22.71 -2.22 -2.42
C GLN A 583 21.76 -2.06 -1.24
N ILE A 584 22.30 -1.76 -0.06
CA ILE A 584 21.57 -1.18 1.07
C ILE A 584 21.94 0.29 1.21
N GLU A 585 21.06 1.06 1.82
CA GLU A 585 21.35 2.44 2.19
C GLU A 585 22.55 2.51 3.15
N ASP A 586 23.22 3.66 3.21
CA ASP A 586 24.38 3.87 4.10
C ASP A 586 24.05 4.59 5.41
N ASP A 587 22.76 4.70 5.70
CA ASP A 587 22.15 5.03 6.98
C ASP A 587 21.02 4.04 7.31
N GLY A 588 20.24 4.35 8.35
CA GLY A 588 19.22 3.43 8.85
C GLY A 588 18.78 3.78 10.25
N ILE A 589 18.29 2.76 10.96
CA ILE A 589 17.82 2.86 12.34
C ILE A 589 18.71 2.03 13.27
N GLU A 590 19.18 2.67 14.34
CA GLU A 590 19.82 2.01 15.49
C GLU A 590 18.76 1.89 16.60
N LEU A 591 18.58 0.68 17.13
CA LEU A 591 17.56 0.35 18.11
C LEU A 591 18.21 -0.02 19.45
N GLU A 592 17.70 0.56 20.52
CA GLU A 592 18.07 0.25 21.90
C GLU A 592 16.84 -0.16 22.72
N SER A 593 17.07 -0.95 23.78
CA SER A 593 16.04 -1.16 24.81
C SER A 593 15.56 0.18 25.37
N GLU A 594 14.27 0.30 25.64
CA GLU A 594 13.58 1.52 26.07
C GLU A 594 13.33 2.56 24.95
N ASP A 595 13.71 2.30 23.69
CA ASP A 595 13.25 3.13 22.56
C ASP A 595 11.72 3.01 22.39
N SER A 596 11.06 4.14 22.17
CA SER A 596 9.59 4.23 22.13
C SER A 596 9.08 4.58 20.73
N PHE A 597 8.04 3.88 20.30
CA PHE A 597 7.35 4.06 19.02
C PHE A 597 5.85 4.18 19.32
N GLY A 598 5.34 5.41 19.32
CA GLY A 598 3.97 5.69 19.78
C GLY A 598 3.72 5.25 21.24
N ASN A 599 2.74 4.36 21.43
CA ASN A 599 2.36 3.79 22.73
C ASN A 599 3.10 2.47 23.04
N MET A 600 4.02 2.04 22.18
CA MET A 600 4.87 0.86 22.37
C MET A 600 6.31 1.26 22.73
N GLU A 601 7.02 0.40 23.44
CA GLU A 601 8.46 0.51 23.70
C GLU A 601 9.18 -0.82 23.49
N ILE A 602 10.45 -0.79 23.10
CA ILE A 602 11.31 -1.97 23.01
C ILE A 602 11.60 -2.48 24.43
N ASP A 603 11.06 -3.64 24.77
CA ASP A 603 11.39 -4.35 26.01
C ASP A 603 12.76 -5.03 25.88
N SER A 604 12.99 -5.72 24.75
CA SER A 604 14.22 -6.45 24.53
C SER A 604 14.60 -6.60 23.06
N ILE A 605 15.92 -6.72 22.81
CA ILE A 605 16.48 -7.13 21.52
C ILE A 605 17.34 -8.37 21.78
N ASN A 606 16.88 -9.51 21.28
CA ASN A 606 17.45 -10.83 21.51
C ASN A 606 18.24 -11.33 20.29
N THR A 607 19.38 -10.72 19.97
CA THR A 607 20.19 -11.04 18.78
C THR A 607 19.39 -10.82 17.48
N ASP A 608 18.51 -11.73 17.10
CA ASP A 608 17.73 -11.73 15.86
C ASP A 608 16.26 -11.28 16.02
N THR A 609 15.77 -11.10 17.25
CA THR A 609 14.37 -10.68 17.51
C THR A 609 14.30 -9.36 18.27
N ILE A 610 13.43 -8.45 17.82
CA ILE A 610 12.98 -7.26 18.53
C ILE A 610 11.63 -7.58 19.21
N GLU A 611 11.51 -7.32 20.50
CA GLU A 611 10.27 -7.47 21.27
C GLU A 611 9.84 -6.12 21.85
N MET A 612 8.61 -5.72 21.55
CA MET A 612 7.99 -4.48 22.02
C MET A 612 6.73 -4.77 22.84
N VAL A 613 6.49 -3.91 23.82
CA VAL A 613 5.34 -3.99 24.74
C VAL A 613 4.69 -2.61 24.88
N LEU A 614 3.47 -2.54 25.40
CA LEU A 614 2.86 -1.25 25.73
C LEU A 614 3.67 -0.50 26.78
N SER A 615 3.96 0.77 26.49
CA SER A 615 4.53 1.74 27.44
C SER A 615 3.46 2.62 28.08
N SER A 616 2.22 2.57 27.57
CA SER A 616 1.07 3.28 28.09
C SER A 616 -0.23 2.52 27.80
N SER A 617 -1.21 2.62 28.71
CA SER A 617 -2.49 1.95 28.52
C SER A 617 -3.28 2.51 27.34
N ILE A 618 -4.01 1.64 26.65
CA ILE A 618 -4.88 1.98 25.52
C ILE A 618 -6.29 1.53 25.87
N THR A 619 -7.27 2.43 25.72
CA THR A 619 -8.67 2.07 25.88
C THR A 619 -9.32 1.85 24.52
N LEU A 620 -9.79 0.63 24.24
CA LEU A 620 -10.56 0.30 23.03
C LEU A 620 -11.99 0.87 23.14
N SER A 621 -12.09 2.19 23.15
CA SER A 621 -13.37 2.90 23.25
C SER A 621 -14.25 2.61 22.04
N GLN A 622 -15.56 2.49 22.22
CA GLN A 622 -16.51 2.41 21.12
C GLN A 622 -16.37 3.61 20.18
N ASP A 623 -16.61 3.40 18.88
CA ASP A 623 -16.50 4.40 17.82
C ASP A 623 -15.18 5.19 17.88
N SER A 624 -14.05 4.49 17.81
CA SER A 624 -12.77 5.18 17.96
C SER A 624 -11.62 4.56 17.17
N THR A 625 -10.63 5.41 16.93
CA THR A 625 -9.32 5.03 16.43
C THR A 625 -8.31 5.25 17.54
N GLN A 626 -7.55 4.22 17.90
CA GLN A 626 -6.51 4.25 18.92
C GLN A 626 -5.14 4.13 18.28
N HIS A 627 -4.25 5.08 18.54
CA HIS A 627 -2.86 4.99 18.08
C HIS A 627 -2.12 3.88 18.82
N LEU A 628 -1.33 3.08 18.10
CA LEU A 628 -0.52 2.01 18.70
C LEU A 628 0.98 2.32 18.56
N MET A 629 1.52 2.35 17.35
CA MET A 629 2.94 2.59 17.09
C MET A 629 3.14 3.15 15.68
N GLU A 630 3.92 4.23 15.53
CA GLU A 630 4.12 4.93 14.25
C GLU A 630 2.83 5.10 13.44
N ASP A 631 2.72 4.52 12.24
CA ASP A 631 1.54 4.61 11.38
C ASP A 631 0.53 3.47 11.62
N ILE A 632 0.71 2.67 12.68
CA ILE A 632 -0.17 1.56 13.06
C ILE A 632 -1.14 1.98 14.17
N TYR A 633 -2.42 1.69 13.96
CA TYR A 633 -3.53 2.05 14.82
C TYR A 633 -4.48 0.85 15.02
N PHE A 634 -5.35 0.91 16.04
CA PHE A 634 -6.54 0.08 16.12
C PHE A 634 -7.79 0.88 15.73
N LYS A 635 -8.63 0.32 14.87
CA LYS A 635 -10.02 0.78 14.66
C LYS A 635 -10.94 -0.05 15.54
N VAL A 636 -11.85 0.60 16.28
CA VAL A 636 -12.76 -0.05 17.22
C VAL A 636 -14.21 0.27 16.87
N ALA A 637 -15.04 -0.77 16.84
CA ALA A 637 -16.46 -0.66 16.49
C ALA A 637 -17.28 0.10 17.53
N ASP A 638 -18.33 0.80 17.09
CA ASP A 638 -19.47 1.20 17.92
C ASP A 638 -20.37 0.00 18.25
N SER A 639 -19.85 -0.93 19.05
CA SER A 639 -20.56 -2.15 19.42
C SER A 639 -20.33 -2.49 20.88
N ASP A 640 -21.31 -3.11 21.55
CA ASP A 640 -21.17 -3.66 22.91
C ASP A 640 -20.18 -4.84 22.96
N ASP A 641 -19.96 -5.53 21.84
CA ASP A 641 -18.91 -6.53 21.69
C ASP A 641 -17.54 -5.84 21.51
N VAL A 642 -16.45 -6.48 21.96
CA VAL A 642 -15.09 -6.01 21.67
C VAL A 642 -14.76 -6.43 20.25
N ARG A 643 -14.90 -5.48 19.32
CA ARG A 643 -14.60 -5.67 17.90
C ARG A 643 -13.64 -4.61 17.38
N PHE A 644 -12.52 -5.05 16.85
CA PHE A 644 -11.45 -4.16 16.42
C PHE A 644 -10.51 -4.84 15.42
N TYR A 645 -9.68 -4.04 14.74
CA TYR A 645 -8.57 -4.53 13.93
C TYR A 645 -7.41 -3.53 13.95
N PRO A 646 -6.16 -3.99 13.77
CA PRO A 646 -5.04 -3.11 13.47
C PRO A 646 -5.13 -2.62 12.03
N PHE A 647 -4.63 -1.42 11.75
CA PHE A 647 -4.40 -0.94 10.39
C PHE A 647 -3.14 -0.09 10.32
N VAL A 648 -2.56 0.01 9.13
CA VAL A 648 -1.47 0.94 8.82
C VAL A 648 -1.94 2.00 7.83
N GLU A 649 -1.60 3.26 8.06
CA GLU A 649 -1.84 4.35 7.11
C GLU A 649 -0.76 4.38 6.03
N ARG A 650 -1.17 4.47 4.76
CA ARG A 650 -0.25 4.61 3.61
C ARG A 650 -0.66 5.79 2.76
N THR A 651 0.28 6.66 2.40
CA THR A 651 -0.02 7.87 1.62
C THR A 651 0.61 7.83 0.24
N ILE A 652 -0.19 8.06 -0.79
CA ILE A 652 0.25 8.34 -2.15
C ILE A 652 0.24 9.86 -2.32
N GLU A 653 1.42 10.46 -2.52
CA GLU A 653 1.52 11.91 -2.72
C GLU A 653 0.96 12.32 -4.08
N GLY A 654 0.20 13.41 -4.12
CA GLY A 654 -0.26 14.00 -5.38
C GLY A 654 0.88 14.70 -6.10
N GLU A 655 0.89 14.66 -7.43
CA GLU A 655 1.80 15.50 -8.21
C GLU A 655 1.58 16.98 -7.81
N GLU A 656 2.58 17.61 -7.20
CA GLU A 656 2.52 19.06 -6.95
C GLU A 656 2.38 19.76 -8.31
N GLU A 657 1.25 20.44 -8.55
CA GLU A 657 1.12 21.27 -9.75
C GLU A 657 2.29 22.27 -9.76
N PRO A 658 3.05 22.36 -10.87
CA PRO A 658 4.19 23.26 -10.92
C PRO A 658 3.69 24.68 -10.67
N ALA A 659 4.17 25.29 -9.58
CA ALA A 659 3.82 26.65 -9.19
C ALA A 659 3.86 27.57 -10.42
N GLU A 660 2.71 28.21 -10.72
CA GLU A 660 2.66 29.17 -11.83
C GLU A 660 3.80 30.18 -11.65
N PRO A 661 4.60 30.45 -12.70
CA PRO A 661 5.71 31.38 -12.57
C PRO A 661 5.17 32.75 -12.15
N GLU A 662 5.59 33.23 -10.98
CA GLU A 662 5.24 34.56 -10.49
C GLU A 662 5.50 35.59 -11.61
N GLU A 663 4.44 36.28 -12.05
CA GLU A 663 4.62 37.36 -13.02
C GLU A 663 5.59 38.41 -12.44
N PRO A 664 6.56 38.88 -13.24
CA PRO A 664 7.56 39.81 -12.75
C PRO A 664 6.87 41.11 -12.29
N VAL A 665 6.97 41.38 -10.99
CA VAL A 665 6.46 42.62 -10.38
C VAL A 665 7.10 43.82 -11.08
N GLU A 666 6.26 44.64 -11.73
CA GLU A 666 6.66 45.91 -12.32
C GLU A 666 7.21 46.82 -11.21
N PRO A 667 8.41 47.43 -11.36
CA PRO A 667 8.95 48.29 -10.31
C PRO A 667 8.09 49.54 -10.14
N GLU A 668 7.48 49.69 -8.96
CA GLU A 668 6.79 50.91 -8.56
C GLU A 668 7.78 52.10 -8.55
N GLU A 669 7.39 53.20 -9.22
CA GLU A 669 8.13 54.46 -9.14
C GLU A 669 8.09 55.02 -7.71
N PRO A 670 9.21 55.57 -7.20
CA PRO A 670 9.25 56.07 -5.83
C PRO A 670 8.39 57.35 -5.68
N GLU A 671 7.37 57.27 -4.83
CA GLU A 671 6.61 58.45 -4.41
C GLU A 671 7.48 59.41 -3.59
N GLU A 672 7.48 60.70 -4.00
CA GLU A 672 8.12 61.80 -3.29
C GLU A 672 7.58 61.95 -1.87
N ASN A 673 8.42 61.67 -0.88
CA ASN A 673 8.09 61.90 0.52
C ASN A 673 8.27 63.38 0.88
N VAL A 674 7.17 64.14 0.93
CA VAL A 674 7.13 65.53 1.40
C VAL A 674 7.24 65.55 2.92
N THR A 675 8.39 66.02 3.43
CA THR A 675 8.56 66.37 4.85
C THR A 675 8.64 67.89 5.03
N GLU A 676 7.69 68.46 5.78
CA GLU A 676 7.75 69.81 6.36
C GLU A 676 8.31 69.74 7.80
N PRO A 677 8.85 70.85 8.35
CA PRO A 677 10.17 70.84 8.98
C PRO A 677 10.14 71.10 10.49
N GLU A 678 11.14 70.58 11.21
CA GLU A 678 11.57 71.14 12.49
C GLU A 678 12.91 71.87 12.33
N GLU A 679 12.94 73.10 12.85
CA GLU A 679 14.05 74.05 12.87
C GLU A 679 14.52 74.23 14.35
N PRO A 680 15.68 74.83 14.67
CA PRO A 680 16.97 74.16 14.78
C PRO A 680 17.66 74.44 16.14
N GLU A 681 18.75 73.71 16.46
CA GLU A 681 19.84 74.27 17.29
C GLU A 681 21.21 73.96 16.66
N GLU A 682 22.00 75.02 16.46
CA GLU A 682 23.36 75.09 15.90
C GLU A 682 24.47 74.78 16.95
N PRO A 683 25.79 75.02 16.69
CA PRO A 683 26.69 74.27 15.81
C PRO A 683 28.03 73.91 16.53
N VAL A 684 28.77 72.89 16.06
CA VAL A 684 30.25 72.85 16.24
C VAL A 684 30.93 72.16 15.05
N GLU A 685 31.70 72.95 14.29
CA GLU A 685 32.72 72.58 13.28
C GLU A 685 34.12 72.55 13.95
N PRO A 686 35.23 72.21 13.26
CA PRO A 686 35.51 71.05 12.39
C PRO A 686 36.90 70.42 12.69
N GLU A 687 37.20 69.20 12.26
CA GLU A 687 38.60 68.81 11.92
C GLU A 687 38.62 67.76 10.79
N GLU A 688 39.30 68.12 9.70
CA GLU A 688 39.83 67.30 8.59
C GLU A 688 41.37 67.52 8.58
N PRO A 689 42.19 66.82 7.76
CA PRO A 689 42.06 65.49 7.13
C PRO A 689 43.36 64.66 7.31
N GLU A 690 43.47 63.47 6.69
CA GLU A 690 44.64 63.15 5.85
C GLU A 690 44.37 61.91 4.98
N GLU A 691 44.46 62.13 3.65
CA GLU A 691 44.59 61.12 2.60
C GLU A 691 45.89 60.31 2.77
N ASN A 692 45.89 59.06 2.32
CA ASN A 692 46.90 58.72 1.31
C ASN A 692 46.43 57.66 0.32
N VAL A 693 46.75 57.98 -0.93
CA VAL A 693 46.50 57.33 -2.21
C VAL A 693 47.52 56.21 -2.44
N THR A 694 47.14 55.12 -3.11
CA THR A 694 47.84 54.60 -4.31
C THR A 694 47.08 53.44 -4.96
N GLU A 695 46.87 53.59 -6.27
CA GLU A 695 46.46 52.59 -7.26
C GLU A 695 47.73 52.17 -8.09
N PRO A 696 47.65 51.34 -9.14
CA PRO A 696 48.05 49.92 -9.19
C PRO A 696 49.31 49.65 -10.04
N GLU A 697 49.89 48.45 -9.95
CA GLU A 697 50.79 47.90 -10.98
C GLU A 697 50.43 46.45 -11.32
N GLU A 698 50.34 46.20 -12.62
CA GLU A 698 50.18 44.92 -13.32
C GLU A 698 51.59 44.44 -13.81
N PRO A 699 51.76 43.25 -14.42
CA PRO A 699 52.44 42.10 -13.84
C PRO A 699 53.87 41.85 -14.38
N GLU A 700 54.68 41.11 -13.62
CA GLU A 700 55.90 40.43 -14.10
C GLU A 700 55.69 38.90 -14.10
N GLU A 701 56.10 38.26 -15.19
CA GLU A 701 56.20 36.79 -15.34
C GLU A 701 57.02 36.14 -14.21
N PRO A 702 56.83 34.82 -13.99
CA PRO A 702 58.02 33.98 -14.05
C PRO A 702 57.83 32.62 -14.78
N ALA A 703 58.83 32.35 -15.62
CA ALA A 703 59.69 31.18 -15.68
C ALA A 703 59.18 29.77 -15.28
N GLU A 704 59.48 28.84 -16.19
CA GLU A 704 59.34 27.38 -16.14
C GLU A 704 60.03 26.67 -14.96
N ASN A 705 59.41 25.52 -14.64
CA ASN A 705 59.92 24.25 -14.10
C ASN A 705 60.24 24.15 -12.60
N GLU A 706 59.43 23.38 -11.88
CA GLU A 706 59.85 22.10 -11.27
C GLU A 706 58.67 21.09 -11.32
N THR A 707 59.01 19.85 -11.64
CA THR A 707 58.17 18.66 -11.81
C THR A 707 57.60 18.19 -10.46
N GLU A 708 56.28 18.00 -10.35
CA GLU A 708 55.67 17.21 -9.27
C GLU A 708 55.47 15.76 -9.71
N GLU A 709 55.61 14.86 -8.74
CA GLU A 709 55.68 13.41 -8.87
C GLU A 709 54.32 12.80 -9.23
N ASP A 710 54.36 11.93 -10.23
CA ASP A 710 53.28 11.06 -10.70
C ASP A 710 52.87 10.09 -9.57
N GLN A 711 51.64 10.20 -9.05
CA GLN A 711 51.07 9.16 -8.20
C GLN A 711 50.75 7.96 -9.09
N GLY A 712 51.49 6.87 -8.88
CA GLY A 712 51.42 5.69 -9.74
C GLY A 712 50.05 5.01 -9.68
N ILE A 713 49.46 4.81 -10.86
CA ILE A 713 48.31 3.93 -11.10
C ILE A 713 48.64 2.51 -10.59
N PRO A 714 47.88 1.92 -9.66
CA PRO A 714 48.04 0.52 -9.29
C PRO A 714 47.54 -0.38 -10.42
N GLY A 715 48.40 -1.28 -10.92
CA GLY A 715 47.97 -2.39 -11.80
C GLY A 715 48.03 -2.19 -13.31
N PHE A 716 48.30 -0.97 -13.81
CA PHE A 716 48.45 -0.70 -15.25
C PHE A 716 49.92 -0.55 -15.68
N GLU A 717 50.37 -1.32 -16.68
CA GLU A 717 51.62 -1.01 -17.38
C GLU A 717 51.39 0.22 -18.28
N ALA A 718 51.82 1.39 -17.82
CA ALA A 718 51.69 2.63 -18.59
C ALA A 718 52.44 2.55 -19.94
N VAL A 719 51.70 2.38 -21.04
CA VAL A 719 52.20 2.61 -22.40
C VAL A 719 51.75 3.99 -22.86
N PHE A 720 52.57 5.00 -22.56
CA PHE A 720 52.44 6.33 -23.18
C PHE A 720 52.82 6.27 -24.66
N ALA A 721 51.83 6.20 -25.54
CA ALA A 721 52.01 6.45 -26.96
C ALA A 721 51.60 7.90 -27.32
N ILE A 722 52.49 8.86 -27.04
CA ILE A 722 52.34 10.23 -27.54
C ILE A 722 52.87 10.35 -28.98
N ALA A 723 51.99 10.89 -29.83
CA ALA A 723 52.19 11.70 -31.05
C ALA A 723 52.21 11.04 -32.44
N GLY A 724 51.27 11.53 -33.28
CA GLY A 724 51.27 11.33 -34.74
C GLY A 724 50.20 12.03 -35.60
N LEU A 725 49.78 13.25 -35.26
CA LEU A 725 49.19 14.34 -36.11
C LEU A 725 48.69 14.06 -37.57
N LEU A 726 47.39 14.33 -37.78
CA LEU A 726 46.67 14.92 -38.94
C LEU A 726 47.29 14.87 -40.37
N ALA A 727 46.54 14.28 -41.32
CA ALA A 727 46.30 14.90 -42.65
C ALA A 727 45.09 14.27 -43.40
N VAL A 728 44.08 15.11 -43.65
CA VAL A 728 42.89 14.90 -44.49
C VAL A 728 43.25 14.80 -45.98
N ALA A 729 42.66 13.87 -46.75
CA ALA A 729 42.15 14.10 -48.13
C ALA A 729 41.45 12.88 -48.78
N TYR A 730 40.12 13.00 -48.86
CA TYR A 730 39.15 12.54 -49.87
C TYR A 730 39.68 12.10 -51.26
N LEU A 731 39.32 10.88 -51.76
CA LEU A 731 38.85 10.62 -53.15
C LEU A 731 38.49 9.13 -53.44
N VAL A 732 37.19 8.86 -53.61
CA VAL A 732 36.49 8.17 -54.73
C VAL A 732 36.78 6.68 -55.09
N ARG A 733 35.75 5.85 -54.85
CA ARG A 733 34.96 4.94 -55.75
C ARG A 733 35.67 3.95 -56.71
N ARG A 734 35.09 2.71 -56.72
CA ARG A 734 35.25 1.54 -57.63
C ARG A 734 36.54 0.73 -57.42
N ASN A 735 36.53 -0.58 -57.22
CA ASN A 735 35.58 -1.66 -57.55
C ASN A 735 35.49 -2.66 -56.41
#